data_AF-A0A5E4IXJ1-F1
#
_entry.id   AF-A0A5E4IXJ1-F1
#
_cell.length_a   1.000
_cell.length_b   1.000
_cell.length_c   1.000
_cell.angle_alpha   90.00
_cell.angle_beta   90.00
_cell.angle_gamma   90.00
#
_symmetry.space_group_name_H-M   'P 1'
#
loop_
_entity.id
_entity.type
_entity.pdbx_description
1 polymer ?
#
loop_
_entity_poly.entity_id
_entity_poly.type
_entity_poly.pdbx_seq_one_letter_code
_entity_poly.pdbx_strand_id
1 'polypeptide(L)'
;MRRAIVFSVDALAAFLILTIALGAFALMRGSFVSPMVENVGVHAVAQDAVSVLAKMRVYDVRHEPGVDALFMDGALSSDDLNKSVLEVLGGFWAANNSGNFSAAGNLSRAVLSPIMPEGVQWAVRIEDDIIYNTTEPSVNHSLAVSRRLVSGVAAELPSTGCVARAFVERIRGKHEKAYAFFGGFTGEGNITAVVRGVPADAQVENVVLEINAGDNLSLYANGAPCGTFTKTPGNYSVDSWTVYDAVCLAAIANGSDNNFSINFTGSVLGQKYAGGGFVAVTYNTSIMTPPPQTVLTEYLPGIDGLINTYSSFYVPGTVTLASAHLRFLNNYTTLLFVGNKTLMSWNGTNETQTVDIPNANFSAAFPNYAELSQKNVPVRLKVVANVTGGYGNADVVLITDVSGSMDWRMDSDSTFGVNRTRTCNDTALYTSGNSQRMSVARCVDRDFVDAVMEGVGNKVALVSFSTGITNYTELTNNSNYLKSVIDDYEPTDSTCICCAINKAYDILAAQSGANRTRFIVVMSDGVPNVRCTPTCSADFRAVSMYNETLGFATGVNGMIYGWNGTWNYMAPPSTSYDLYGVSARLPLNAFSVGESGKIYEWLGASWLQDIDMGSSSIYAVSTYNSTLAFSVGASGKINRWLGGSWSEQTDTGSTTWYGTSVYNGTLAFAVGDSGKIERWLGGSWSEQTDTGSNTFYAVKAYNGTLAFAVGDSGKIYRWLGGSWSEQTDTGSNTFYAVDVWNGSLAFAVGSSGGIYRWLGGAWVAQASPTTSAIRGVSFVNGSFAKAVTSGGEILSWNGVSWTEEWQYQCDNGNYSAGSSCSDSDSCATATSCPSRNSNYSSCRAKNDLNATAHAVGFGPVASCNFANNTLYAVAQCGQGLYFASSNASELADFYRSLARTIVQASNASQIMTLSGSINSTLFPDSYLEFHYVPSVPEYEYQELEIQRETPYFASCQGDLYVPLQMRIDSARVTSFSSAEWTANVTLKNSAYDWLNVFNLSVYNGSTFIDTGDPFFVSLNHSLLRSGEHNYLDVRLQSSPGNQSATCSQKNRAIYEGRIRAAVNYSGVFIECRARNATIYYDLDYDSAPDGYVNVTIGADLPSAGADYVTVDQLDTSNNAVDDALQRLLTQLNIYTEPTDHGPAGSIDNPVDVQLDSEVGSSAVTGQGIPFLWGPSEVEVMVWT
;
A
#
# COMPACT_ATOMS: atom_id res chain seq x y z
N MET A 1 50.92 -122.54 -53.89
CA MET A 1 51.30 -121.44 -54.79
C MET A 1 50.13 -120.60 -55.37
N ARG A 2 48.89 -120.63 -54.85
CA ARG A 2 47.82 -119.68 -55.26
C ARG A 2 47.32 -118.72 -54.16
N ARG A 3 47.75 -118.87 -52.90
CA ARG A 3 47.36 -117.98 -51.78
C ARG A 3 48.43 -116.95 -51.38
N ALA A 4 49.71 -117.18 -51.67
CA ALA A 4 50.81 -116.27 -51.29
C ALA A 4 50.93 -115.02 -52.20
N ILE A 5 50.39 -115.06 -53.42
CA ILE A 5 50.36 -113.92 -54.36
C ILE A 5 49.14 -113.00 -54.10
N VAL A 6 48.03 -113.55 -53.59
CA VAL A 6 46.81 -112.78 -53.29
C VAL A 6 47.01 -111.86 -52.08
N PHE A 7 47.72 -112.31 -51.04
CA PHE A 7 48.03 -111.48 -49.87
C PHE A 7 49.05 -110.37 -50.14
N SER A 8 49.95 -110.55 -51.12
CA SER A 8 50.96 -109.53 -51.44
C SER A 8 50.38 -108.41 -52.32
N VAL A 9 49.37 -108.68 -53.15
CA VAL A 9 48.67 -107.65 -53.94
C VAL A 9 47.74 -106.80 -53.07
N ASP A 10 47.01 -107.39 -52.11
CA ASP A 10 46.17 -106.63 -51.17
C ASP A 10 47.01 -105.74 -50.24
N ALA A 11 48.17 -106.21 -49.79
CA ALA A 11 49.10 -105.40 -49.00
C ALA A 11 49.67 -104.23 -49.82
N LEU A 12 49.92 -104.42 -51.12
CA LEU A 12 50.43 -103.37 -52.01
C LEU A 12 49.35 -102.34 -52.35
N ALA A 13 48.10 -102.77 -52.53
CA ALA A 13 46.95 -101.86 -52.71
C ALA A 13 46.66 -101.05 -51.44
N ALA A 14 46.70 -101.68 -50.26
CA ALA A 14 46.57 -100.98 -48.98
C ALA A 14 47.71 -99.98 -48.76
N PHE A 15 48.95 -100.34 -49.11
CA PHE A 15 50.10 -99.43 -49.03
C PHE A 15 50.01 -98.26 -50.03
N LEU A 16 49.44 -98.49 -51.23
CA LEU A 16 49.20 -97.43 -52.21
C LEU A 16 48.14 -96.43 -51.75
N ILE A 17 47.05 -96.92 -51.13
CA ILE A 17 46.00 -96.05 -50.55
C ILE A 17 46.56 -95.23 -49.38
N LEU A 18 47.38 -95.86 -48.51
CA LEU A 18 48.02 -95.17 -47.39
C LEU A 18 49.02 -94.11 -47.84
N THR A 19 49.77 -94.37 -48.92
CA THR A 19 50.73 -93.40 -49.48
C THR A 19 50.05 -92.25 -50.20
N ILE A 20 48.90 -92.47 -50.86
CA ILE A 20 48.09 -91.39 -51.44
C ILE A 20 47.44 -90.55 -50.32
N ALA A 21 46.93 -91.17 -49.25
CA ALA A 21 46.40 -90.46 -48.09
C ALA A 21 47.47 -89.66 -47.33
N LEU A 22 48.68 -90.20 -47.18
CA LEU A 22 49.85 -89.49 -46.62
C LEU A 22 50.33 -88.35 -47.53
N GLY A 23 50.29 -88.53 -48.85
CA GLY A 23 50.60 -87.49 -49.82
C GLY A 23 49.61 -86.33 -49.81
N ALA A 24 48.31 -86.61 -49.67
CA ALA A 24 47.26 -85.59 -49.50
C ALA A 24 47.40 -84.84 -48.16
N PHE A 25 47.86 -85.50 -47.10
CA PHE A 25 48.12 -84.87 -45.80
C PHE A 25 49.42 -84.04 -45.80
N ALA A 26 50.43 -84.43 -46.57
CA ALA A 26 51.69 -83.68 -46.70
C ALA A 26 51.53 -82.39 -47.53
N LEU A 27 50.64 -82.37 -48.54
CA LEU A 27 50.34 -81.17 -49.34
C LEU A 27 49.52 -80.10 -48.58
N MET A 28 48.91 -80.43 -47.44
CA MET A 28 48.24 -79.48 -46.54
C MET A 28 49.13 -78.95 -45.39
N ARG A 29 50.42 -79.33 -45.33
CA ARG A 29 51.39 -78.84 -44.32
C ARG A 29 52.28 -77.70 -44.81
N GLY A 30 51.88 -76.99 -45.87
CA GLY A 30 52.41 -75.66 -46.15
C GLY A 30 51.69 -74.64 -45.29
N SER A 31 52.12 -74.44 -44.05
CA SER A 31 51.62 -73.38 -43.19
C SER A 31 52.07 -72.03 -43.78
N PHE A 32 51.24 -71.45 -44.65
CA PHE A 32 51.24 -70.02 -44.86
C PHE A 32 50.68 -69.39 -43.59
N VAL A 33 51.56 -68.89 -42.71
CA VAL A 33 51.12 -67.95 -41.69
C VAL A 33 50.66 -66.71 -42.46
N SER A 34 49.36 -66.43 -42.41
CA SER A 34 48.82 -65.20 -42.98
C SER A 34 49.44 -64.01 -42.25
N PRO A 35 49.83 -62.91 -42.92
CA PRO A 35 50.31 -61.68 -42.29
C PRO A 35 49.34 -61.14 -41.21
N MET A 36 48.07 -61.55 -41.26
CA MET A 36 47.05 -61.20 -40.27
C MET A 36 47.29 -61.88 -38.90
N VAL A 37 47.84 -63.09 -38.84
CA VAL A 37 48.09 -63.80 -37.57
C VAL A 37 49.34 -63.26 -36.86
N GLU A 38 50.36 -62.88 -37.62
CA GLU A 38 51.57 -62.22 -37.10
C GLU A 38 51.24 -60.82 -36.55
N ASN A 39 50.44 -60.02 -37.28
CA ASN A 39 49.95 -58.72 -36.81
C ASN A 39 49.10 -58.81 -35.53
N VAL A 40 48.26 -59.85 -35.37
CA VAL A 40 47.45 -60.05 -34.15
C VAL A 40 48.32 -60.40 -32.95
N GLY A 41 49.38 -61.21 -33.14
CA GLY A 41 50.33 -61.53 -32.08
C GLY A 41 51.11 -60.32 -31.59
N VAL A 42 51.64 -59.51 -32.51
CA VAL A 42 52.40 -58.29 -32.19
C VAL A 42 51.51 -57.24 -31.50
N HIS A 43 50.23 -57.12 -31.90
CA HIS A 43 49.27 -56.23 -31.25
C HIS A 43 48.90 -56.67 -29.82
N ALA A 44 48.73 -57.98 -29.58
CA ALA A 44 48.48 -58.50 -28.24
C ALA A 44 49.65 -58.20 -27.29
N VAL A 45 50.89 -58.36 -27.77
CA VAL A 45 52.10 -58.03 -26.99
C VAL A 45 52.16 -56.53 -26.68
N ALA A 46 51.87 -55.65 -27.65
CA ALA A 46 51.79 -54.21 -27.40
C ALA A 46 50.70 -53.86 -26.37
N GLN A 47 49.54 -54.51 -26.45
CA GLN A 47 48.42 -54.29 -25.52
C GLN A 47 48.75 -54.75 -24.09
N ASP A 48 49.37 -55.92 -23.95
CA ASP A 48 49.80 -56.45 -22.65
C ASP A 48 50.90 -55.59 -22.04
N ALA A 49 51.88 -55.14 -22.83
CA ALA A 49 52.96 -54.26 -22.37
C ALA A 49 52.42 -52.93 -21.80
N VAL A 50 51.51 -52.27 -22.52
CA VAL A 50 50.84 -51.06 -22.01
C VAL A 50 50.01 -51.35 -20.76
N SER A 51 49.29 -52.48 -20.73
CA SER A 51 48.49 -52.87 -19.55
C SER A 51 49.37 -53.18 -18.35
N VAL A 52 50.58 -53.70 -18.54
CA VAL A 52 51.55 -53.94 -17.47
C VAL A 52 52.01 -52.62 -16.88
N LEU A 53 52.46 -51.67 -17.72
CA LEU A 53 52.84 -50.35 -17.24
C LEU A 53 51.70 -49.67 -16.46
N ALA A 54 50.47 -49.75 -16.99
CA ALA A 54 49.32 -49.07 -16.40
C ALA A 54 48.82 -49.67 -15.08
N LYS A 55 49.04 -50.98 -14.83
CA LYS A 55 48.45 -51.69 -13.69
C LYS A 55 49.46 -52.11 -12.62
N MET A 56 50.71 -52.36 -12.98
CA MET A 56 51.74 -52.71 -12.00
C MET A 56 52.13 -51.48 -11.20
N ARG A 57 52.24 -51.64 -9.88
CA ARG A 57 52.82 -50.61 -9.01
C ARG A 57 54.33 -50.73 -9.00
N VAL A 58 55.04 -49.63 -8.76
CA VAL A 58 56.50 -49.68 -8.57
C VAL A 58 56.88 -50.64 -7.43
N TYR A 59 56.03 -50.76 -6.40
CA TYR A 59 56.17 -51.76 -5.35
C TYR A 59 56.27 -53.20 -5.89
N ASP A 60 55.44 -53.56 -6.88
CA ASP A 60 55.35 -54.93 -7.41
C ASP A 60 56.62 -55.31 -8.19
N VAL A 61 57.23 -54.35 -8.87
CA VAL A 61 58.45 -54.52 -9.69
C VAL A 61 59.73 -54.11 -8.97
N ARG A 62 59.66 -53.75 -7.68
CA ARG A 62 60.81 -53.28 -6.90
C ARG A 62 61.98 -54.28 -6.87
N HIS A 63 61.68 -55.57 -6.95
CA HIS A 63 62.68 -56.64 -6.87
C HIS A 63 63.48 -56.80 -8.17
N GLU A 64 63.07 -56.15 -9.27
CA GLU A 64 63.82 -56.16 -10.52
C GLU A 64 65.11 -55.34 -10.36
N PRO A 65 66.30 -55.89 -10.68
CA PRO A 65 67.58 -55.22 -10.44
C PRO A 65 67.67 -53.82 -11.05
N GLY A 66 67.03 -53.61 -12.21
CA GLY A 66 67.00 -52.31 -12.87
C GLY A 66 66.07 -51.28 -12.19
N VAL A 67 65.04 -51.72 -11.48
CA VAL A 67 64.15 -50.84 -10.70
C VAL A 67 64.80 -50.53 -9.35
N ASP A 68 65.41 -51.51 -8.69
CA ASP A 68 66.12 -51.29 -7.42
C ASP A 68 67.29 -50.31 -7.58
N ALA A 69 68.02 -50.39 -8.70
CA ALA A 69 69.07 -49.43 -9.04
C ALA A 69 68.56 -47.98 -9.10
N LEU A 70 67.33 -47.74 -9.57
CA LEU A 70 66.75 -46.40 -9.60
C LEU A 70 66.41 -45.85 -8.20
N PHE A 71 66.13 -46.73 -7.22
CA PHE A 71 66.02 -46.32 -5.82
C PHE A 71 67.40 -46.02 -5.20
N MET A 72 68.43 -46.79 -5.57
CA MET A 72 69.80 -46.58 -5.08
C MET A 72 70.42 -45.28 -5.63
N ASP A 73 70.15 -44.96 -6.89
CA ASP A 73 70.61 -43.73 -7.55
C ASP A 73 69.76 -42.50 -7.18
N GLY A 74 68.72 -42.68 -6.36
CA GLY A 74 67.84 -41.62 -5.86
C GLY A 74 66.81 -41.11 -6.88
N ALA A 75 66.67 -41.76 -8.03
CA ALA A 75 65.66 -41.43 -9.03
C ALA A 75 64.25 -41.85 -8.60
N LEU A 76 64.11 -42.94 -7.83
CA LEU A 76 62.86 -43.36 -7.19
C LEU A 76 62.94 -43.25 -5.67
N SER A 77 61.83 -42.88 -5.05
CA SER A 77 61.70 -42.72 -3.60
C SER A 77 60.63 -43.64 -3.01
N SER A 78 60.57 -43.74 -1.68
CA SER A 78 59.51 -44.48 -0.99
C SER A 78 58.10 -44.03 -1.37
N ASP A 79 57.95 -42.77 -1.79
CA ASP A 79 56.66 -42.17 -2.15
C ASP A 79 56.15 -42.66 -3.52
N ASP A 80 57.03 -43.25 -4.34
CA ASP A 80 56.70 -43.76 -5.67
C ASP A 80 56.20 -45.21 -5.64
N LEU A 81 56.38 -45.93 -4.52
CA LEU A 81 56.03 -47.35 -4.40
C LEU A 81 54.57 -47.65 -4.72
N ASN A 82 53.65 -46.76 -4.32
CA ASN A 82 52.21 -46.94 -4.53
C ASN A 82 51.71 -46.46 -5.89
N LYS A 83 52.54 -45.77 -6.68
CA LYS A 83 52.20 -45.29 -8.03
C LYS A 83 52.33 -46.42 -9.04
N SER A 84 51.54 -46.36 -10.10
CA SER A 84 51.73 -47.27 -11.25
C SER A 84 53.05 -46.96 -11.95
N VAL A 85 53.65 -47.97 -12.61
CA VAL A 85 54.86 -47.76 -13.41
C VAL A 85 54.61 -46.69 -14.48
N LEU A 86 53.42 -46.67 -15.08
CA LEU A 86 53.01 -45.70 -16.08
C LEU A 86 52.95 -44.25 -15.53
N GLU A 87 52.44 -44.05 -14.31
CA GLU A 87 52.42 -42.72 -13.66
C GLU A 87 53.83 -42.21 -13.38
N VAL A 88 54.74 -43.10 -12.96
CA VAL A 88 56.13 -42.75 -12.68
C VAL A 88 56.91 -42.47 -13.97
N LEU A 89 56.68 -43.25 -15.03
CA LEU A 89 57.22 -42.98 -16.37
C LEU A 89 56.76 -41.62 -16.89
N GLY A 90 55.47 -41.33 -16.76
CA GLY A 90 54.91 -40.02 -17.10
C GLY A 90 55.57 -38.90 -16.28
N GLY A 91 55.70 -39.08 -14.95
CA GLY A 91 56.34 -38.09 -14.08
C GLY A 91 57.80 -37.80 -14.42
N PHE A 92 58.58 -38.83 -14.77
CA PHE A 92 59.96 -38.65 -15.23
C PHE A 92 60.06 -37.92 -16.57
N TRP A 93 59.16 -38.21 -17.51
CA TRP A 93 59.08 -37.49 -18.78
C TRP A 93 58.69 -36.03 -18.58
N ALA A 94 57.65 -35.76 -17.79
CA ALA A 94 57.17 -34.41 -17.52
C ALA A 94 58.22 -33.50 -16.87
N ALA A 95 59.10 -34.04 -16.02
CA ALA A 95 60.18 -33.27 -15.41
C ALA A 95 61.24 -32.75 -16.41
N ASN A 96 61.24 -33.25 -17.66
CA ASN A 96 62.05 -32.82 -18.80
C ASN A 96 63.52 -32.48 -18.49
N ASN A 97 64.21 -33.36 -17.75
CA ASN A 97 65.65 -33.26 -17.55
C ASN A 97 66.36 -34.55 -17.99
N SER A 98 67.62 -34.45 -18.39
CA SER A 98 68.36 -35.57 -18.98
C SER A 98 68.52 -36.78 -18.03
N GLY A 99 68.58 -36.54 -16.71
CA GLY A 99 68.65 -37.58 -15.70
C GLY A 99 67.34 -38.38 -15.58
N ASN A 100 66.21 -37.69 -15.50
CA ASN A 100 64.87 -38.28 -15.40
C ASN A 100 64.47 -38.94 -16.71
N PHE A 101 64.82 -38.37 -17.87
CA PHE A 101 64.60 -39.02 -19.16
C PHE A 101 65.37 -40.35 -19.25
N SER A 102 66.62 -40.37 -18.78
CA SER A 102 67.40 -41.61 -18.66
C SER A 102 66.80 -42.58 -17.64
N ALA A 103 66.27 -42.10 -16.52
CA ALA A 103 65.59 -42.91 -15.51
C ALA A 103 64.29 -43.54 -16.06
N ALA A 104 63.51 -42.79 -16.85
CA ALA A 104 62.33 -43.28 -17.55
C ALA A 104 62.68 -44.37 -18.57
N GLY A 105 63.77 -44.20 -19.33
CA GLY A 105 64.27 -45.21 -20.25
C GLY A 105 64.73 -46.49 -19.52
N ASN A 106 65.46 -46.33 -18.42
CA ASN A 106 65.92 -47.45 -17.58
C ASN A 106 64.74 -48.19 -16.93
N LEU A 107 63.74 -47.46 -16.43
CA LEU A 107 62.52 -48.02 -15.84
C LEU A 107 61.71 -48.80 -16.88
N SER A 108 61.50 -48.19 -18.06
CA SER A 108 60.81 -48.83 -19.19
C SER A 108 61.50 -50.14 -19.58
N ARG A 109 62.83 -50.11 -19.70
CA ARG A 109 63.65 -51.28 -19.99
C ARG A 109 63.54 -52.35 -18.89
N ALA A 110 63.68 -51.97 -17.62
CA ALA A 110 63.66 -52.90 -16.50
C ALA A 110 62.31 -53.63 -16.38
N VAL A 111 61.21 -52.93 -16.61
CA VAL A 111 59.85 -53.50 -16.47
C VAL A 111 59.41 -54.29 -17.70
N LEU A 112 59.70 -53.81 -18.91
CA LEU A 112 59.20 -54.45 -20.14
C LEU A 112 60.12 -55.52 -20.71
N SER A 113 61.45 -55.42 -20.57
CA SER A 113 62.37 -56.42 -21.15
C SER A 113 62.10 -57.87 -20.70
N PRO A 114 61.74 -58.16 -19.42
CA PRO A 114 61.47 -59.53 -18.98
C PRO A 114 60.22 -60.17 -19.59
N ILE A 115 59.27 -59.35 -20.07
CA ILE A 115 57.98 -59.81 -20.59
C ILE A 115 57.88 -59.78 -22.12
N MET A 116 58.85 -59.17 -22.80
CA MET A 116 58.88 -59.08 -24.26
C MET A 116 59.42 -60.39 -24.88
N PRO A 117 58.75 -60.97 -25.90
CA PRO A 117 59.22 -62.20 -26.55
C PRO A 117 60.57 -62.06 -27.26
N GLU A 118 61.36 -63.14 -27.30
CA GLU A 118 62.63 -63.15 -28.04
C GLU A 118 62.44 -62.88 -29.53
N GLY A 119 63.24 -61.97 -30.10
CA GLY A 119 63.21 -61.60 -31.52
C GLY A 119 62.31 -60.42 -31.86
N VAL A 120 61.56 -59.87 -30.90
CA VAL A 120 60.68 -58.70 -31.08
C VAL A 120 61.41 -57.42 -30.70
N GLN A 121 61.25 -56.38 -31.51
CA GLN A 121 61.71 -55.02 -31.25
C GLN A 121 60.54 -54.19 -30.68
N TRP A 122 60.83 -53.31 -29.75
CA TRP A 122 59.84 -52.45 -29.12
C TRP A 122 60.39 -51.07 -28.74
N ALA A 123 59.46 -50.13 -28.55
CA ALA A 123 59.71 -48.80 -28.04
C ALA A 123 58.58 -48.33 -27.12
N VAL A 124 58.90 -47.51 -26.13
CA VAL A 124 57.95 -46.73 -25.33
C VAL A 124 58.05 -45.28 -25.78
N ARG A 125 56.92 -44.69 -26.13
CA ARG A 125 56.78 -43.31 -26.57
C ARG A 125 55.78 -42.60 -25.69
N ILE A 126 56.05 -41.36 -25.31
CA ILE A 126 55.08 -40.48 -24.64
C ILE A 126 54.94 -39.25 -25.52
N GLU A 127 53.73 -38.98 -26.00
CA GLU A 127 53.46 -37.98 -27.05
C GLU A 127 54.37 -38.21 -28.27
N ASP A 128 55.27 -37.25 -28.55
CA ASP A 128 56.23 -37.29 -29.65
C ASP A 128 57.63 -37.81 -29.24
N ASP A 129 57.87 -38.01 -27.93
CA ASP A 129 59.20 -38.37 -27.40
C ASP A 129 59.36 -39.89 -27.22
N ILE A 130 60.41 -40.45 -27.83
CA ILE A 130 60.79 -41.85 -27.61
C ILE A 130 61.59 -41.96 -26.30
N ILE A 131 60.96 -42.52 -25.28
CA ILE A 131 61.54 -42.72 -23.95
C ILE A 131 62.58 -43.84 -23.96
N TYR A 132 62.27 -44.92 -24.67
CA TYR A 132 63.17 -46.05 -24.86
C TYR A 132 62.83 -46.77 -26.15
N ASN A 133 63.84 -47.20 -26.91
CA ASN A 133 63.68 -48.10 -28.04
C ASN A 133 64.81 -49.13 -28.07
N THR A 134 64.50 -50.29 -28.65
CA THR A 134 65.48 -51.36 -28.92
C THR A 134 66.20 -51.12 -30.24
N THR A 135 65.46 -50.74 -31.28
CA THR A 135 65.95 -50.29 -32.60
C THR A 135 65.06 -49.16 -33.16
N GLU A 136 65.42 -48.54 -34.28
CA GLU A 136 64.52 -47.60 -34.97
C GLU A 136 63.42 -48.36 -35.74
N PRO A 137 62.14 -47.93 -35.65
CA PRO A 137 61.06 -48.56 -36.41
C PRO A 137 61.29 -48.44 -37.93
N SER A 138 61.21 -49.56 -38.66
CA SER A 138 61.36 -49.59 -40.13
C SER A 138 60.04 -49.91 -40.83
N VAL A 139 59.83 -49.35 -42.03
CA VAL A 139 58.59 -49.50 -42.83
C VAL A 139 58.37 -50.91 -43.39
N ASN A 140 59.34 -51.81 -43.25
CA ASN A 140 59.29 -53.17 -43.81
C ASN A 140 58.70 -54.22 -42.83
N HIS A 141 58.34 -53.82 -41.61
CA HIS A 141 58.02 -54.71 -40.50
C HIS A 141 56.55 -54.57 -40.08
N SER A 142 55.95 -55.60 -39.49
CA SER A 142 54.62 -55.50 -38.87
C SER A 142 54.69 -54.70 -37.57
N LEU A 143 54.23 -53.45 -37.61
CA LEU A 143 54.21 -52.54 -36.46
C LEU A 143 52.82 -52.55 -35.80
N ALA A 144 52.76 -52.87 -34.50
CA ALA A 144 51.58 -52.67 -33.69
C ALA A 144 51.84 -51.61 -32.62
N VAL A 145 50.86 -50.74 -32.40
CA VAL A 145 50.91 -49.69 -31.38
C VAL A 145 49.71 -49.90 -30.46
N SER A 146 49.98 -49.89 -29.16
CA SER A 146 48.95 -49.82 -28.12
C SER A 146 49.16 -48.54 -27.31
N ARG A 147 48.06 -47.94 -26.85
CA ARG A 147 48.04 -46.59 -26.28
C ARG A 147 47.30 -46.57 -24.95
N ARG A 148 47.76 -45.75 -24.01
CA ARG A 148 47.07 -45.44 -22.77
C ARG A 148 47.25 -43.98 -22.42
N LEU A 149 46.16 -43.37 -21.95
CA LEU A 149 46.16 -42.01 -21.45
C LEU A 149 46.59 -41.99 -19.99
N VAL A 150 47.47 -41.04 -19.64
CA VAL A 150 47.88 -40.74 -18.27
C VAL A 150 47.48 -39.30 -17.94
N SER A 151 46.67 -39.14 -16.90
CA SER A 151 46.26 -37.83 -16.38
C SER A 151 47.25 -37.33 -15.33
N GLY A 152 47.45 -36.01 -15.26
CA GLY A 152 48.33 -35.35 -14.31
C GLY A 152 49.80 -35.25 -14.74
N VAL A 153 50.04 -35.47 -16.04
CA VAL A 153 51.38 -35.47 -16.64
C VAL A 153 51.33 -34.62 -17.91
N ALA A 154 52.23 -33.66 -18.03
CA ALA A 154 52.45 -32.84 -19.23
C ALA A 154 53.91 -32.37 -19.27
N ALA A 155 54.46 -32.20 -20.47
CA ALA A 155 55.85 -31.79 -20.64
C ALA A 155 56.16 -30.48 -19.89
N GLU A 156 57.26 -30.48 -19.14
CA GLU A 156 57.78 -29.33 -18.36
C GLU A 156 56.87 -28.83 -17.22
N LEU A 157 55.82 -29.57 -16.87
CA LEU A 157 54.89 -29.20 -15.79
C LEU A 157 55.01 -30.17 -14.58
N PRO A 158 54.89 -29.65 -13.35
CA PRO A 158 54.94 -30.49 -12.15
C PRO A 158 53.70 -31.39 -12.05
N SER A 159 53.87 -32.63 -11.58
CA SER A 159 52.78 -33.61 -11.44
C SER A 159 51.92 -33.40 -10.19
N THR A 160 52.45 -32.71 -9.19
CA THR A 160 51.76 -32.40 -7.93
C THR A 160 51.91 -30.92 -7.60
N GLY A 161 50.84 -30.32 -7.08
CA GLY A 161 50.86 -28.95 -6.60
C GLY A 161 50.38 -28.85 -5.15
N CYS A 162 49.97 -27.64 -4.79
CA CYS A 162 49.49 -27.34 -3.46
C CYS A 162 48.22 -26.49 -3.51
N VAL A 163 47.48 -26.50 -2.41
CA VAL A 163 46.28 -25.68 -2.24
C VAL A 163 46.36 -24.96 -0.91
N ALA A 164 45.85 -23.73 -0.85
CA ALA A 164 45.80 -22.96 0.38
C ALA A 164 44.42 -22.32 0.58
N ARG A 165 44.08 -22.10 1.85
CA ARG A 165 42.93 -21.30 2.28
C ARG A 165 43.38 -20.24 3.28
N ALA A 166 42.64 -19.14 3.33
CA ALA A 166 42.88 -18.02 4.24
C ALA A 166 41.60 -17.65 5.00
N PHE A 167 41.74 -17.17 6.23
CA PHE A 167 40.65 -16.76 7.09
C PHE A 167 41.09 -15.73 8.13
N VAL A 168 40.17 -14.89 8.58
CA VAL A 168 40.42 -13.92 9.65
C VAL A 168 40.22 -14.59 11.00
N GLU A 169 41.24 -14.51 11.87
CA GLU A 169 41.15 -14.99 13.26
C GLU A 169 40.76 -13.88 14.22
N ARG A 170 41.27 -12.66 13.98
CA ARG A 170 41.04 -11.45 14.76
C ARG A 170 41.11 -10.24 13.84
N ILE A 171 40.43 -9.18 14.24
CA ILE A 171 40.53 -7.85 13.64
C ILE A 171 41.09 -6.88 14.68
N ARG A 172 41.76 -5.82 14.24
CA ARG A 172 42.16 -4.72 15.12
C ARG A 172 41.04 -3.69 15.29
N GLY A 173 40.22 -3.54 14.25
CA GLY A 173 39.18 -2.54 14.25
C GLY A 173 38.14 -2.73 13.17
N LYS A 174 36.89 -2.44 13.53
CA LYS A 174 35.80 -2.08 12.63
C LYS A 174 35.03 -0.90 13.20
N HIS A 175 34.56 -0.03 12.32
CA HIS A 175 33.77 1.14 12.68
C HIS A 175 32.29 0.76 12.86
N GLU A 176 31.72 1.07 14.02
CA GLU A 176 30.37 0.68 14.41
C GLU A 176 29.67 1.81 15.18
N LYS A 177 28.33 1.74 15.26
CA LYS A 177 27.51 2.67 16.04
C LYS A 177 26.57 1.93 16.98
N ALA A 178 26.54 2.38 18.23
CA ALA A 178 25.50 2.01 19.20
C ALA A 178 24.45 3.12 19.26
N TYR A 179 23.16 2.76 19.14
CA TYR A 179 22.07 3.73 19.03
C TYR A 179 21.15 3.72 20.26
N ALA A 180 20.56 4.88 20.52
CA ALA A 180 19.32 5.03 21.26
C ALA A 180 18.34 5.80 20.38
N PHE A 181 17.31 5.11 19.93
CA PHE A 181 16.33 5.65 18.99
C PHE A 181 15.17 6.35 19.73
N PHE A 182 14.64 7.40 19.12
CA PHE A 182 13.35 7.96 19.51
C PHE A 182 12.23 7.21 18.76
N GLY A 183 11.02 7.21 19.31
CA GLY A 183 9.84 6.79 18.54
C GLY A 183 9.54 7.76 17.38
N GLY A 184 8.53 7.47 16.56
CA GLY A 184 8.05 8.44 15.54
C GLY A 184 7.70 9.79 16.15
N PHE A 185 7.26 9.78 17.42
CA PHE A 185 7.15 10.98 18.24
C PHE A 185 7.40 10.69 19.73
N THR A 186 8.17 11.53 20.40
CA THR A 186 8.54 11.41 21.81
C THR A 186 8.52 12.78 22.49
N GLY A 187 7.84 12.90 23.63
CA GLY A 187 7.66 14.17 24.35
C GLY A 187 6.20 14.62 24.29
N GLU A 188 5.73 15.60 25.04
CA GLU A 188 6.31 16.94 25.19
C GLU A 188 7.07 17.19 26.51
N GLY A 189 8.39 17.37 26.47
CA GLY A 189 9.25 17.57 27.65
C GLY A 189 10.74 17.46 27.32
N ASN A 190 11.60 17.54 28.34
CA ASN A 190 13.00 17.16 28.16
C ASN A 190 13.10 15.64 28.00
N ILE A 191 13.95 15.19 27.07
CA ILE A 191 14.02 13.77 26.69
C ILE A 191 15.33 13.19 27.19
N THR A 192 15.28 11.93 27.63
CA THR A 192 16.45 11.19 28.09
C THR A 192 16.52 9.86 27.35
N ALA A 193 17.54 9.65 26.54
CA ALA A 193 17.75 8.42 25.79
C ALA A 193 19.02 7.71 26.27
N VAL A 194 18.99 6.39 26.39
CA VAL A 194 20.11 5.63 26.93
C VAL A 194 20.71 4.77 25.83
N VAL A 195 21.93 5.10 25.41
CA VAL A 195 22.70 4.31 24.44
C VAL A 195 23.30 3.12 25.18
N ARG A 196 22.97 1.92 24.69
CA ARG A 196 23.45 0.64 25.22
C ARG A 196 24.21 -0.09 24.12
N GLY A 197 25.11 -0.99 24.52
CA GLY A 197 25.84 -1.83 23.57
C GLY A 197 27.17 -1.28 23.09
N VAL A 198 27.67 -0.16 23.65
CA VAL A 198 29.07 0.26 23.44
C VAL A 198 30.00 -0.80 24.06
N PRO A 199 30.82 -1.52 23.27
CA PRO A 199 31.68 -2.58 23.77
C PRO A 199 32.70 -2.12 24.81
N ALA A 200 33.20 -3.05 25.62
CA ALA A 200 34.23 -2.75 26.62
C ALA A 200 35.58 -2.33 25.98
N ASP A 201 35.89 -2.84 24.79
CA ASP A 201 37.10 -2.53 24.01
C ASP A 201 36.94 -1.33 23.07
N ALA A 202 35.78 -0.68 23.08
CA ALA A 202 35.44 0.40 22.17
C ALA A 202 36.40 1.59 22.29
N GLN A 203 36.87 2.11 21.17
CA GLN A 203 37.53 3.41 21.08
C GLN A 203 36.51 4.42 20.56
N VAL A 204 35.95 5.22 21.46
CA VAL A 204 34.91 6.20 21.11
C VAL A 204 35.49 7.32 20.27
N GLU A 205 34.89 7.58 19.12
CA GLU A 205 35.35 8.57 18.14
C GLU A 205 34.52 9.85 18.18
N ASN A 206 33.19 9.71 18.23
CA ASN A 206 32.26 10.83 18.26
C ASN A 206 30.87 10.41 18.75
N VAL A 207 30.03 11.41 19.06
CA VAL A 207 28.60 11.24 19.32
C VAL A 207 27.79 11.92 18.23
N VAL A 208 26.81 11.23 17.66
CA VAL A 208 25.90 11.77 16.64
C VAL A 208 24.52 11.97 17.25
N LEU A 209 23.97 13.17 17.14
CA LEU A 209 22.56 13.46 17.41
C LEU A 209 21.88 13.81 16.09
N GLU A 210 20.97 12.96 15.64
CA GLU A 210 20.11 13.23 14.48
C GLU A 210 18.66 13.27 14.96
N ILE A 211 17.96 14.39 14.77
CA ILE A 211 16.67 14.60 15.42
C ILE A 211 15.79 15.59 14.66
N ASN A 212 14.49 15.30 14.57
CA ASN A 212 13.48 16.31 14.28
C ASN A 212 13.08 16.98 15.60
N ALA A 213 13.72 18.09 15.94
CA ALA A 213 13.49 18.77 17.21
C ALA A 213 12.39 19.84 17.10
N GLY A 214 11.45 19.83 18.05
CA GLY A 214 10.42 20.86 18.13
C GLY A 214 10.96 22.24 18.53
N ASP A 215 12.13 22.30 19.21
CA ASP A 215 12.77 23.53 19.69
C ASP A 215 14.30 23.39 19.78
N ASN A 216 15.01 24.50 20.00
CA ASN A 216 16.46 24.51 20.27
C ASN A 216 16.77 23.72 21.54
N LEU A 217 17.92 23.05 21.59
CA LEU A 217 18.24 22.09 22.65
C LEU A 217 19.70 22.13 23.11
N SER A 218 19.97 21.64 24.31
CA SER A 218 21.30 21.33 24.83
C SER A 218 21.41 19.83 25.10
N LEU A 219 22.53 19.23 24.69
CA LEU A 219 22.81 17.80 24.85
C LEU A 219 23.80 17.57 25.99
N TYR A 220 23.55 16.54 26.79
CA TYR A 220 24.45 16.08 27.85
C TYR A 220 24.64 14.57 27.78
N ALA A 221 25.86 14.08 27.99
CA ALA A 221 26.19 12.66 28.10
C ALA A 221 26.63 12.34 29.53
N ASN A 222 25.93 11.44 30.22
CA ASN A 222 26.15 11.09 31.63
C ASN A 222 26.27 12.33 32.55
N GLY A 223 25.53 13.39 32.23
CA GLY A 223 25.54 14.68 32.93
C GLY A 223 26.63 15.68 32.49
N ALA A 224 27.60 15.26 31.67
CA ALA A 224 28.61 16.15 31.08
C ALA A 224 28.04 16.88 29.85
N PRO A 225 28.34 18.18 29.65
CA PRO A 225 27.81 18.94 28.52
C PRO A 225 28.46 18.52 27.20
N CYS A 226 27.64 18.30 26.16
CA CYS A 226 28.10 17.96 24.81
C CYS A 226 27.94 19.12 23.81
N GLY A 227 27.01 20.04 24.06
CA GLY A 227 26.81 21.21 23.21
C GLY A 227 25.41 21.81 23.33
N THR A 228 25.22 22.95 22.68
CA THR A 228 23.90 23.58 22.49
C THR A 228 23.68 23.79 21.00
N PHE A 229 22.52 23.37 20.53
CA PHE A 229 22.20 23.24 19.11
C PHE A 229 20.95 24.05 18.77
N THR A 230 21.00 24.73 17.64
CA THR A 230 19.89 25.52 17.12
C THR A 230 19.22 24.74 16.01
N LYS A 231 17.90 24.53 16.11
CA LYS A 231 17.15 23.78 15.12
C LYS A 231 17.02 24.55 13.80
N THR A 232 16.95 23.83 12.70
CA THR A 232 16.49 24.38 11.42
C THR A 232 14.96 24.58 11.47
N PRO A 233 14.41 25.70 10.97
CA PRO A 233 12.96 25.89 10.90
C PRO A 233 12.30 24.95 9.88
N GLY A 234 11.20 24.31 10.27
CA GLY A 234 10.40 23.43 9.41
C GLY A 234 9.73 22.33 10.23
N ASN A 235 8.63 21.76 9.74
CA ASN A 235 7.98 20.64 10.42
C ASN A 235 8.76 19.33 10.21
N TYR A 236 9.33 19.12 9.02
CA TYR A 236 10.14 17.94 8.68
C TYR A 236 11.64 18.23 8.61
N SER A 237 12.09 19.38 9.13
CA SER A 237 13.53 19.66 9.18
C SER A 237 14.17 18.76 10.21
N VAL A 238 15.08 17.90 9.76
CA VAL A 238 15.88 17.03 10.59
C VAL A 238 17.29 17.60 10.60
N ASP A 239 17.80 17.86 11.79
CA ASP A 239 19.16 18.30 12.01
C ASP A 239 20.02 17.12 12.44
N SER A 240 21.28 17.12 12.02
CA SER A 240 22.27 16.12 12.38
C SER A 240 23.55 16.82 12.83
N TRP A 241 23.99 16.54 14.07
CA TRP A 241 25.18 17.13 14.67
C TRP A 241 26.12 16.02 15.14
N THR A 242 27.38 16.13 14.74
CA THR A 242 28.46 15.25 15.22
C THR A 242 29.30 15.99 16.25
N VAL A 243 29.45 15.39 17.42
CA VAL A 243 30.13 15.97 18.58
C VAL A 243 31.47 15.27 18.79
N TYR A 244 32.54 16.07 18.72
CA TYR A 244 33.92 15.66 19.00
C TYR A 244 34.46 16.26 20.31
N ASP A 245 33.58 16.86 21.13
CA ASP A 245 33.98 17.52 22.37
C ASP A 245 34.59 16.52 23.36
N ALA A 246 35.84 16.75 23.76
CA ALA A 246 36.58 15.82 24.59
C ALA A 246 35.94 15.57 25.97
N VAL A 247 35.21 16.54 26.54
CA VAL A 247 34.53 16.38 27.83
C VAL A 247 33.31 15.46 27.66
N CYS A 248 32.57 15.63 26.58
CA CYS A 248 31.47 14.74 26.21
C CYS A 248 31.94 13.31 25.97
N LEU A 249 32.99 13.11 25.15
CA LEU A 249 33.51 11.79 24.82
C LEU A 249 34.11 11.06 26.03
N ALA A 250 34.81 11.78 26.91
CA ALA A 250 35.36 11.21 28.15
C ALA A 250 34.29 10.80 29.16
N ALA A 251 33.06 11.29 29.02
CA ALA A 251 31.94 10.89 29.87
C ALA A 251 31.29 9.58 29.43
N ILE A 252 31.59 9.08 28.22
CA ILE A 252 31.05 7.81 27.71
C ILE A 252 31.72 6.64 28.44
N ALA A 253 30.90 5.78 29.03
CA ALA A 253 31.30 4.58 29.75
C ALA A 253 31.19 3.35 28.84
N ASN A 254 32.34 2.77 28.47
CA ASN A 254 32.41 1.53 27.71
C ASN A 254 31.86 0.33 28.50
N GLY A 255 31.13 -0.56 27.83
CA GLY A 255 30.53 -1.76 28.44
C GLY A 255 29.41 -1.49 29.44
N SER A 256 28.86 -0.26 29.47
CA SER A 256 27.82 0.18 30.41
C SER A 256 26.76 1.03 29.70
N ASP A 257 25.65 1.31 30.39
CA ASP A 257 24.60 2.21 29.92
C ASP A 257 25.10 3.66 29.87
N ASN A 258 24.83 4.36 28.76
CA ASN A 258 25.21 5.76 28.56
C ASN A 258 23.98 6.64 28.42
N ASN A 259 23.76 7.52 29.39
CA ASN A 259 22.57 8.35 29.47
C ASN A 259 22.75 9.68 28.73
N PHE A 260 21.92 9.96 27.74
CA PHE A 260 21.91 11.20 26.98
C PHE A 260 20.67 12.03 27.29
N SER A 261 20.86 13.19 27.91
CA SER A 261 19.77 14.14 28.21
C SER A 261 19.71 15.24 27.15
N ILE A 262 18.53 15.45 26.60
CA ILE A 262 18.18 16.44 25.59
C ILE A 262 17.26 17.46 26.24
N ASN A 263 17.82 18.61 26.56
CA ASN A 263 17.12 19.67 27.28
C ASN A 263 16.70 20.76 26.31
N PHE A 264 15.39 20.91 26.08
CA PHE A 264 14.84 21.95 25.21
C PHE A 264 14.84 23.31 25.91
N THR A 265 15.34 24.32 25.22
CA THR A 265 15.69 25.63 25.78
C THR A 265 14.52 26.61 25.87
N GLY A 266 13.47 26.49 25.04
CA GLY A 266 12.29 27.35 25.11
C GLY A 266 11.35 26.98 26.25
N SER A 267 10.27 27.75 26.39
CA SER A 267 9.32 27.63 27.51
C SER A 267 7.99 26.98 27.14
N VAL A 268 7.71 26.80 25.84
CA VAL A 268 6.42 26.26 25.35
C VAL A 268 6.48 24.74 25.32
N LEU A 269 5.70 24.07 26.17
CA LEU A 269 5.70 22.61 26.29
C LEU A 269 5.42 21.91 24.95
N GLY A 270 4.41 22.37 24.20
CA GLY A 270 4.04 21.86 22.87
C GLY A 270 5.15 21.89 21.80
N GLN A 271 6.28 22.55 22.07
CA GLN A 271 7.43 22.62 21.17
C GLN A 271 8.60 21.75 21.67
N LYS A 272 8.52 21.14 22.85
CA LYS A 272 9.59 20.33 23.43
C LYS A 272 9.42 18.86 23.07
N TYR A 273 9.68 18.48 21.84
CA TYR A 273 9.51 17.08 21.40
C TYR A 273 10.59 16.65 20.41
N ALA A 274 10.72 15.34 20.25
CA ALA A 274 11.48 14.67 19.19
C ALA A 274 10.51 13.95 18.25
N GLY A 275 10.40 14.42 17.00
CA GLY A 275 9.55 13.86 15.93
C GLY A 275 10.25 12.75 15.13
N GLY A 276 10.99 11.88 15.83
CA GLY A 276 11.91 10.89 15.24
C GLY A 276 13.38 11.30 15.35
N GLY A 277 14.27 10.33 15.20
CA GLY A 277 15.72 10.48 15.28
C GLY A 277 16.38 9.53 16.26
N PHE A 278 17.64 9.80 16.58
CA PHE A 278 18.45 9.03 17.51
C PHE A 278 19.63 9.82 18.09
N VAL A 279 20.18 9.27 19.17
CA VAL A 279 21.56 9.53 19.59
C VAL A 279 22.37 8.27 19.32
N ALA A 280 23.56 8.41 18.74
CA ALA A 280 24.48 7.31 18.51
C ALA A 280 25.87 7.62 19.04
N VAL A 281 26.56 6.60 19.54
CA VAL A 281 27.99 6.65 19.86
C VAL A 281 28.71 5.88 18.77
N THR A 282 29.61 6.56 18.07
CA THR A 282 30.46 5.98 17.04
C THR A 282 31.78 5.52 17.66
N TYR A 283 32.19 4.29 17.39
CA TYR A 283 33.41 3.72 17.96
C TYR A 283 34.07 2.68 17.05
N ASN A 284 35.36 2.47 17.30
CA ASN A 284 36.12 1.36 16.72
C ASN A 284 36.23 0.19 17.73
N THR A 285 35.99 -1.06 17.29
CA THR A 285 36.06 -2.27 18.14
C THR A 285 36.77 -3.43 17.44
N SER A 286 37.39 -4.31 18.23
CA SER A 286 38.04 -5.55 17.76
C SER A 286 37.10 -6.77 17.76
N ILE A 287 35.86 -6.62 18.23
CA ILE A 287 34.88 -7.70 18.29
C ILE A 287 34.37 -8.01 16.88
N MET A 288 34.60 -9.23 16.38
CA MET A 288 34.13 -9.65 15.05
C MET A 288 32.63 -9.94 15.00
N THR A 289 32.08 -10.52 16.07
CA THR A 289 30.72 -11.03 16.08
C THR A 289 30.13 -10.93 17.48
N PRO A 290 28.98 -10.25 17.67
CA PRO A 290 28.30 -10.26 18.95
C PRO A 290 27.65 -11.63 19.23
N PRO A 291 27.42 -11.98 20.50
CA PRO A 291 26.72 -13.21 20.84
C PRO A 291 25.27 -13.17 20.31
N PRO A 292 24.71 -14.34 19.91
CA PRO A 292 23.34 -14.41 19.44
C PRO A 292 22.37 -13.92 20.51
N GLN A 293 21.42 -13.06 20.11
CA GLN A 293 20.40 -12.50 20.98
C GLN A 293 19.15 -13.38 20.94
N THR A 294 18.76 -13.93 22.08
CA THR A 294 17.48 -14.64 22.26
C THR A 294 16.44 -13.80 23.01
N VAL A 295 16.86 -12.62 23.46
CA VAL A 295 16.05 -11.63 24.16
C VAL A 295 16.21 -10.29 23.45
N LEU A 296 15.10 -9.62 23.17
CA LEU A 296 15.04 -8.26 22.66
C LEU A 296 14.44 -7.37 23.74
N THR A 297 15.14 -6.32 24.13
CA THR A 297 14.65 -5.33 25.10
C THR A 297 14.53 -3.97 24.42
N GLU A 298 13.30 -3.49 24.27
CA GLU A 298 12.97 -2.22 23.63
C GLU A 298 12.68 -1.17 24.69
N TYR A 299 13.66 -0.30 24.93
CA TYR A 299 13.57 0.77 25.92
C TYR A 299 12.77 1.95 25.38
N LEU A 300 11.93 2.52 26.24
CA LEU A 300 11.24 3.77 25.96
C LEU A 300 12.12 4.94 26.41
N PRO A 301 12.28 6.00 25.60
CA PRO A 301 12.97 7.20 26.06
C PRO A 301 12.30 7.78 27.31
N GLY A 302 13.11 8.24 28.25
CA GLY A 302 12.63 9.02 29.39
C GLY A 302 12.08 10.36 28.92
N ILE A 303 11.00 10.81 29.55
CA ILE A 303 10.36 12.09 29.25
C ILE A 303 10.12 12.79 30.57
N ASP A 304 10.72 13.96 30.76
CA ASP A 304 10.41 14.87 31.88
C ASP A 304 9.50 15.99 31.36
N GLY A 305 8.19 15.80 31.53
CA GLY A 305 7.12 16.53 30.85
C GLY A 305 5.90 15.65 30.58
N LEU A 306 5.10 15.96 29.57
CA LEU A 306 3.96 15.12 29.20
C LEU A 306 4.43 13.79 28.60
N ILE A 307 4.02 12.67 29.22
CA ILE A 307 4.24 11.34 28.62
C ILE A 307 3.35 11.18 27.39
N ASN A 308 3.98 11.34 26.23
CA ASN A 308 3.38 11.17 24.92
C ASN A 308 4.44 10.51 24.02
N THR A 309 4.34 9.19 23.89
CA THR A 309 5.26 8.37 23.08
C THR A 309 4.48 7.63 22.01
N TYR A 310 4.81 7.89 20.74
CA TYR A 310 4.43 7.08 19.59
C TYR A 310 5.69 6.37 19.10
N SER A 311 5.73 5.04 19.21
CA SER A 311 6.88 4.23 18.83
C SER A 311 6.42 2.92 18.17
N SER A 312 7.35 2.00 17.95
CA SER A 312 7.10 0.65 17.49
C SER A 312 8.26 -0.27 17.90
N PHE A 313 8.04 -1.58 17.81
CA PHE A 313 9.11 -2.58 17.87
C PHE A 313 9.00 -3.60 16.74
N TYR A 314 10.09 -4.31 16.50
CA TYR A 314 10.14 -5.45 15.58
C TYR A 314 10.94 -6.59 16.19
N VAL A 315 10.30 -7.75 16.40
CA VAL A 315 11.00 -8.94 16.92
C VAL A 315 11.50 -9.80 15.74
N PRO A 316 12.82 -10.03 15.59
CA PRO A 316 13.41 -10.71 14.43
C PRO A 316 13.31 -12.26 14.50
N GLY A 317 12.18 -12.77 14.98
CA GLY A 317 11.92 -14.19 15.11
C GLY A 317 10.56 -14.49 15.73
N THR A 318 10.39 -15.74 16.17
CA THR A 318 9.13 -16.20 16.77
C THR A 318 9.12 -15.94 18.27
N VAL A 319 8.27 -15.02 18.73
CA VAL A 319 8.13 -14.66 20.14
C VAL A 319 7.57 -15.83 20.94
N THR A 320 8.21 -16.14 22.06
CA THR A 320 7.80 -17.17 23.02
C THR A 320 7.29 -16.58 24.33
N LEU A 321 7.84 -15.44 24.76
CA LEU A 321 7.43 -14.72 25.96
C LEU A 321 7.54 -13.21 25.72
N ALA A 322 6.59 -12.45 26.26
CA ALA A 322 6.61 -10.99 26.24
C ALA A 322 6.31 -10.44 27.64
N SER A 323 7.03 -9.39 28.05
CA SER A 323 6.82 -8.68 29.31
C SER A 323 7.13 -7.20 29.11
N ALA A 324 6.77 -6.37 30.09
CA ALA A 324 7.20 -4.98 30.11
C ALA A 324 7.43 -4.50 31.54
N HIS A 325 8.37 -3.58 31.69
CA HIS A 325 8.66 -2.86 32.92
C HIS A 325 8.44 -1.38 32.66
N LEU A 326 7.53 -0.73 33.40
CA LEU A 326 7.28 0.70 33.27
C LEU A 326 7.47 1.39 34.62
N ARG A 327 8.24 2.47 34.62
CA ARG A 327 8.35 3.37 35.75
C ARG A 327 7.99 4.77 35.31
N PHE A 328 6.94 5.34 35.91
CA PHE A 328 6.44 6.66 35.53
C PHE A 328 5.77 7.38 36.70
N LEU A 329 5.75 8.70 36.65
CA LEU A 329 4.97 9.60 37.47
C LEU A 329 3.94 10.27 36.56
N ASN A 330 2.67 10.31 36.96
CA ASN A 330 1.65 11.08 36.22
C ASN A 330 0.41 11.31 37.07
N ASN A 331 -0.04 12.56 37.17
CA ASN A 331 -1.25 12.93 37.91
C ASN A 331 -2.57 12.70 37.14
N TYR A 332 -2.50 12.19 35.90
CA TYR A 332 -3.66 11.83 35.06
C TYR A 332 -3.68 10.34 34.70
N THR A 333 -4.75 9.88 34.05
CA THR A 333 -4.83 8.49 33.57
C THR A 333 -3.78 8.24 32.50
N THR A 334 -3.00 7.17 32.63
CA THR A 334 -2.00 6.72 31.64
C THR A 334 -2.47 5.44 30.97
N LEU A 335 -2.34 5.36 29.65
CA LEU A 335 -2.75 4.21 28.83
C LEU A 335 -1.57 3.71 27.99
N LEU A 336 -1.35 2.39 27.99
CA LEU A 336 -0.42 1.71 27.09
C LEU A 336 -1.20 0.91 26.05
N PHE A 337 -0.91 1.17 24.77
CA PHE A 337 -1.40 0.38 23.64
C PHE A 337 -0.22 -0.33 22.96
N VAL A 338 -0.49 -1.56 22.51
CA VAL A 338 0.38 -2.34 21.65
C VAL A 338 -0.46 -2.80 20.46
N GLY A 339 -0.01 -2.51 19.24
CA GLY A 339 -0.83 -2.67 18.03
C GLY A 339 -2.06 -1.76 18.08
N ASN A 340 -3.24 -2.38 18.13
CA ASN A 340 -4.54 -1.70 18.28
C ASN A 340 -5.25 -2.05 19.59
N LYS A 341 -4.55 -2.67 20.55
CA LYS A 341 -5.12 -3.17 21.80
C LYS A 341 -4.60 -2.33 22.96
N THR A 342 -5.51 -1.88 23.82
CA THR A 342 -5.16 -1.31 25.12
C THR A 342 -4.65 -2.44 26.01
N LEU A 343 -3.35 -2.45 26.30
CA LEU A 343 -2.75 -3.49 27.13
C LEU A 343 -3.07 -3.26 28.60
N MET A 344 -2.92 -2.02 29.07
CA MET A 344 -3.13 -1.63 30.47
C MET A 344 -3.54 -0.14 30.59
N SER A 345 -4.22 0.18 31.70
CA SER A 345 -4.62 1.52 32.09
C SER A 345 -4.32 1.75 33.57
N TRP A 346 -3.77 2.92 33.90
CA TRP A 346 -3.46 3.32 35.27
C TRP A 346 -4.10 4.66 35.60
N ASN A 347 -4.65 4.78 36.80
CA ASN A 347 -5.17 6.05 37.29
C ASN A 347 -4.02 7.00 37.68
N GLY A 348 -4.28 8.30 37.59
CA GLY A 348 -3.31 9.33 37.94
C GLY A 348 -3.00 9.40 39.44
N THR A 349 -1.72 9.59 39.76
CA THR A 349 -1.18 9.72 41.12
C THR A 349 -0.12 10.84 41.17
N ASN A 350 0.09 11.43 42.35
CA ASN A 350 1.22 12.36 42.57
C ASN A 350 2.49 11.64 43.04
N GLU A 351 2.52 10.32 42.97
CA GLU A 351 3.63 9.46 43.36
C GLU A 351 4.11 8.62 42.18
N THR A 352 5.40 8.31 42.14
CA THR A 352 6.00 7.45 41.12
C THR A 352 5.42 6.04 41.21
N GLN A 353 4.94 5.53 40.08
CA GLN A 353 4.45 4.18 39.90
C GLN A 353 5.52 3.34 39.19
N THR A 354 5.76 2.13 39.71
CA THR A 354 6.59 1.11 39.05
C THR A 354 5.71 -0.10 38.81
N VAL A 355 5.61 -0.55 37.55
CA VAL A 355 4.67 -1.57 37.09
C VAL A 355 5.39 -2.59 36.25
N ASP A 356 5.36 -3.84 36.69
CA ASP A 356 5.77 -5.00 35.90
C ASP A 356 4.54 -5.65 35.26
N ILE A 357 4.53 -5.73 33.93
CA ILE A 357 3.48 -6.34 33.13
C ILE A 357 3.96 -7.74 32.71
N PRO A 358 3.42 -8.82 33.31
CA PRO A 358 3.86 -10.17 32.99
C PRO A 358 3.28 -10.67 31.67
N ASN A 359 3.82 -11.79 31.19
CA ASN A 359 3.37 -12.48 29.96
C ASN A 359 1.89 -12.85 29.95
N ALA A 360 1.24 -12.98 31.11
CA ALA A 360 -0.20 -13.25 31.19
C ALA A 360 -1.04 -12.14 30.54
N ASN A 361 -0.63 -10.86 30.67
CA ASN A 361 -1.32 -9.73 30.08
C ASN A 361 -1.13 -9.70 28.55
N PHE A 362 0.10 -9.95 28.09
CA PHE A 362 0.40 -10.04 26.66
C PHE A 362 -0.32 -11.22 26.00
N SER A 363 -0.31 -12.40 26.60
CA SER A 363 -1.02 -13.57 26.06
C SER A 363 -2.54 -13.45 26.11
N ALA A 364 -3.10 -12.68 27.06
CA ALA A 364 -4.51 -12.34 27.05
C ALA A 364 -4.88 -11.38 25.90
N ALA A 365 -4.05 -10.38 25.64
CA ALA A 365 -4.24 -9.45 24.53
C ALA A 365 -3.91 -10.09 23.16
N PHE A 366 -2.90 -10.96 23.11
CA PHE A 366 -2.38 -11.64 21.92
C PHE A 366 -2.27 -13.14 22.18
N PRO A 367 -3.38 -13.90 22.06
CA PRO A 367 -3.37 -15.35 22.22
C PRO A 367 -2.45 -16.07 21.23
N ASN A 368 -2.15 -15.41 20.10
CA ASN A 368 -1.20 -15.87 19.09
C ASN A 368 -0.11 -14.81 18.88
N TYR A 369 1.12 -15.12 19.28
CA TYR A 369 2.26 -14.22 19.11
C TYR A 369 2.77 -14.08 17.66
N ALA A 370 2.15 -14.73 16.68
CA ALA A 370 2.34 -14.41 15.26
C ALA A 370 1.87 -12.98 14.89
N GLU A 371 1.09 -12.33 15.76
CA GLU A 371 0.77 -10.89 15.64
C GLU A 371 1.97 -9.99 16.01
N LEU A 372 2.91 -10.49 16.82
CA LEU A 372 4.09 -9.76 17.30
C LEU A 372 5.40 -10.19 16.63
N SER A 373 5.45 -11.43 16.14
CA SER A 373 6.63 -12.05 15.54
C SER A 373 6.87 -11.54 14.12
N GLN A 374 8.08 -11.04 13.83
CA GLN A 374 8.50 -10.58 12.50
C GLN A 374 7.56 -9.51 11.88
N LYS A 375 7.01 -8.62 12.71
CA LYS A 375 6.15 -7.52 12.30
C LYS A 375 6.54 -6.24 13.02
N ASN A 376 6.41 -5.10 12.33
CA ASN A 376 6.54 -3.79 12.96
C ASN A 376 5.25 -3.49 13.72
N VAL A 377 5.27 -3.65 15.04
CA VAL A 377 4.11 -3.46 15.90
C VAL A 377 4.18 -2.09 16.53
N PRO A 378 3.19 -1.21 16.29
CA PRO A 378 3.18 0.12 16.89
C PRO A 378 2.91 0.05 18.40
N VAL A 379 3.54 0.94 19.16
CA VAL A 379 3.38 1.09 20.62
C VAL A 379 3.04 2.54 20.93
N ARG A 380 2.01 2.74 21.75
CA ARG A 380 1.55 4.06 22.15
C ARG A 380 1.41 4.13 23.67
N LEU A 381 2.19 5.01 24.30
CA LEU A 381 2.03 5.34 25.72
C LEU A 381 1.54 6.79 25.81
N LYS A 382 0.31 6.97 26.30
CA LYS A 382 -0.34 8.30 26.33
C LYS A 382 -0.91 8.64 27.69
N VAL A 383 -0.95 9.93 27.98
CA VAL A 383 -1.65 10.50 29.12
C VAL A 383 -3.00 11.07 28.68
N VAL A 384 -4.07 10.65 29.34
CA VAL A 384 -5.42 11.19 29.19
C VAL A 384 -5.61 12.31 30.20
N ALA A 385 -5.06 13.48 29.89
CA ALA A 385 -5.38 14.71 30.59
C ALA A 385 -6.56 15.43 29.91
N ASN A 386 -7.04 16.54 30.47
CA ASN A 386 -7.96 17.44 29.75
C ASN A 386 -7.18 18.11 28.60
N VAL A 387 -7.00 17.37 27.51
CA VAL A 387 -6.32 17.80 26.28
C VAL A 387 -7.27 18.74 25.56
N THR A 388 -6.88 20.00 25.43
CA THR A 388 -7.69 21.09 24.90
C THR A 388 -7.03 21.73 23.67
N GLY A 389 -6.25 20.98 22.88
CA GLY A 389 -5.82 21.50 21.58
C GLY A 389 -4.94 20.56 20.76
N GLY A 390 -5.57 19.63 20.04
CA GLY A 390 -4.92 19.07 18.86
C GLY A 390 -5.13 20.00 17.65
N TYR A 391 -4.32 19.82 16.60
CA TYR A 391 -4.65 20.37 15.30
C TYR A 391 -5.89 19.63 14.77
N GLY A 392 -7.04 20.28 14.81
CA GLY A 392 -8.32 19.75 14.37
C GLY A 392 -8.63 20.13 12.92
N ASN A 393 -9.27 19.22 12.18
CA ASN A 393 -9.75 19.47 10.82
C ASN A 393 -11.29 19.54 10.71
N ALA A 394 -12.00 19.78 11.82
CA ALA A 394 -13.46 19.76 11.86
C ALA A 394 -14.08 21.04 11.31
N ASP A 395 -15.15 20.87 10.54
CA ASP A 395 -16.14 21.91 10.25
C ASP A 395 -17.45 21.54 10.94
N VAL A 396 -17.84 22.35 11.91
CA VAL A 396 -18.99 22.10 12.78
C VAL A 396 -20.06 23.14 12.49
N VAL A 397 -21.30 22.70 12.26
CA VAL A 397 -22.46 23.60 12.26
C VAL A 397 -23.26 23.37 13.53
N LEU A 398 -23.29 24.40 14.38
CA LEU A 398 -24.09 24.44 15.60
C LEU A 398 -25.48 24.98 15.26
N ILE A 399 -26.50 24.15 15.42
CA ILE A 399 -27.89 24.51 15.16
C ILE A 399 -28.60 24.75 16.50
N THR A 400 -29.09 25.96 16.75
CA THR A 400 -29.75 26.32 18.01
C THR A 400 -31.21 26.71 17.79
N ASP A 401 -32.12 26.02 18.46
CA ASP A 401 -33.54 26.38 18.51
C ASP A 401 -33.74 27.70 19.24
N VAL A 402 -34.46 28.62 18.61
CA VAL A 402 -34.88 29.91 19.18
C VAL A 402 -36.39 30.11 19.05
N SER A 403 -37.14 29.01 19.05
CA SER A 403 -38.61 29.00 19.06
C SER A 403 -39.19 29.33 20.43
N GLY A 404 -40.50 29.49 20.51
CA GLY A 404 -41.19 30.02 21.70
C GLY A 404 -41.11 29.11 22.92
N SER A 405 -40.90 27.81 22.72
CA SER A 405 -40.65 26.86 23.82
C SER A 405 -39.36 27.19 24.57
N MET A 406 -38.40 27.85 23.92
CA MET A 406 -37.15 28.26 24.55
C MET A 406 -37.32 29.39 25.61
N ASP A 407 -38.51 30.01 25.69
CA ASP A 407 -38.88 30.93 26.79
C ASP A 407 -39.31 30.19 28.07
N TRP A 408 -39.45 28.86 28.03
CA TRP A 408 -39.88 28.06 29.16
C TRP A 408 -38.74 27.76 30.13
N ARG A 409 -39.11 27.21 31.29
CA ARG A 409 -38.16 26.72 32.29
C ARG A 409 -37.41 25.49 31.80
N MET A 410 -36.18 25.31 32.28
CA MET A 410 -35.41 24.09 32.04
C MET A 410 -36.09 22.85 32.63
N ASP A 411 -36.70 22.96 33.82
CA ASP A 411 -37.30 21.80 34.50
C ASP A 411 -38.76 21.51 34.12
N SER A 412 -39.41 22.37 33.32
CA SER A 412 -40.84 22.25 33.00
C SER A 412 -41.24 22.99 31.72
N ASP A 413 -42.28 22.50 31.04
CA ASP A 413 -42.87 23.13 29.85
C ASP A 413 -43.79 24.31 30.22
N SER A 414 -43.24 25.32 30.91
CA SER A 414 -44.02 26.48 31.36
C SER A 414 -43.17 27.75 31.47
N THR A 415 -43.80 28.89 31.17
CA THR A 415 -43.26 30.22 31.48
C THR A 415 -43.51 30.67 32.93
N PHE A 416 -44.31 29.90 33.71
CA PHE A 416 -44.65 30.29 35.07
C PHE A 416 -43.45 30.17 36.01
N GLY A 417 -43.04 31.30 36.59
CA GLY A 417 -41.90 31.39 37.51
C GLY A 417 -40.53 31.33 36.84
N VAL A 418 -40.46 31.44 35.51
CA VAL A 418 -39.19 31.45 34.76
C VAL A 418 -38.36 32.69 35.08
N ASN A 419 -37.06 32.50 35.30
CA ASN A 419 -36.12 33.59 35.49
C ASN A 419 -35.34 33.83 34.19
N ARG A 420 -35.68 34.94 33.50
CA ARG A 420 -35.08 35.37 32.22
C ARG A 420 -33.83 36.24 32.39
N THR A 421 -33.48 36.64 33.61
CA THR A 421 -32.39 37.60 33.86
C THR A 421 -31.06 36.91 34.17
N ARG A 422 -31.00 35.58 34.15
CA ARG A 422 -29.77 34.84 34.46
C ARG A 422 -28.79 34.92 33.29
N THR A 423 -27.52 35.11 33.63
CA THR A 423 -26.42 35.21 32.67
C THR A 423 -25.41 34.08 32.91
N CYS A 424 -24.45 33.88 32.02
CA CYS A 424 -23.46 32.79 32.13
C CYS A 424 -22.56 32.88 33.38
N ASN A 425 -22.54 34.02 34.05
CA ASN A 425 -21.78 34.22 35.29
C ASN A 425 -22.60 33.86 36.55
N ASP A 426 -23.89 33.58 36.42
CA ASP A 426 -24.76 33.20 37.54
C ASP A 426 -24.68 31.69 37.79
N THR A 427 -24.13 31.28 38.93
CA THR A 427 -24.03 29.86 39.32
C THR A 427 -25.40 29.19 39.54
N ALA A 428 -26.46 29.99 39.77
CA ALA A 428 -27.83 29.51 39.83
C ALA A 428 -28.40 29.14 38.46
N LEU A 429 -27.76 29.53 37.36
CA LEU A 429 -28.21 29.20 35.99
C LEU A 429 -28.32 27.69 35.79
N TYR A 430 -27.30 26.94 36.20
CA TYR A 430 -27.21 25.49 36.00
C TYR A 430 -27.81 24.65 37.14
N THR A 431 -27.97 25.24 38.33
CA THR A 431 -28.41 24.53 39.54
C THR A 431 -29.87 24.77 39.90
N SER A 432 -30.49 25.83 39.35
CA SER A 432 -31.89 26.18 39.61
C SER A 432 -32.77 25.76 38.44
N GLY A 433 -33.77 24.90 38.69
CA GLY A 433 -34.66 24.39 37.63
C GLY A 433 -35.52 25.46 36.94
N ASN A 434 -35.70 26.64 37.55
CA ASN A 434 -36.50 27.74 36.97
C ASN A 434 -35.73 28.66 36.00
N SER A 435 -34.51 28.30 35.60
CA SER A 435 -33.78 29.03 34.55
C SER A 435 -34.50 28.91 33.21
N GLN A 436 -34.49 29.99 32.42
CA GLN A 436 -35.01 29.98 31.05
C GLN A 436 -34.12 29.10 30.15
N ARG A 437 -34.72 28.28 29.27
CA ARG A 437 -33.97 27.42 28.33
C ARG A 437 -33.05 28.21 27.43
N MET A 438 -33.51 29.36 26.92
CA MET A 438 -32.68 30.26 26.11
C MET A 438 -31.45 30.75 26.87
N SER A 439 -31.59 31.15 28.15
CA SER A 439 -30.44 31.59 28.95
C SER A 439 -29.41 30.47 29.10
N VAL A 440 -29.84 29.21 29.22
CA VAL A 440 -28.92 28.07 29.28
C VAL A 440 -28.29 27.80 27.91
N ALA A 441 -29.08 27.80 26.84
CA ALA A 441 -28.61 27.59 25.47
C ALA A 441 -27.49 28.56 25.07
N ARG A 442 -27.67 29.87 25.34
CA ARG A 442 -26.62 30.87 25.08
C ARG A 442 -25.30 30.53 25.78
N CYS A 443 -25.36 30.05 27.03
CA CYS A 443 -24.15 29.76 27.79
C CYS A 443 -23.48 28.45 27.39
N VAL A 444 -24.24 27.38 27.14
CA VAL A 444 -23.66 26.10 26.69
C VAL A 444 -23.14 26.18 25.26
N ASP A 445 -23.74 27.01 24.39
CA ASP A 445 -23.23 27.24 23.03
C ASP A 445 -21.93 28.04 23.05
N ARG A 446 -21.80 29.03 23.94
CA ARG A 446 -20.53 29.74 24.17
C ARG A 446 -19.44 28.79 24.63
N ASP A 447 -19.74 27.95 25.63
CA ASP A 447 -18.81 26.94 26.14
C ASP A 447 -18.43 25.92 25.06
N PHE A 448 -19.38 25.53 24.20
CA PHE A 448 -19.13 24.62 23.08
C PHE A 448 -18.25 25.25 22.01
N VAL A 449 -18.53 26.50 21.62
CA VAL A 449 -17.68 27.24 20.68
C VAL A 449 -16.27 27.35 21.23
N ASP A 450 -16.10 27.67 22.51
CA ASP A 450 -14.77 27.70 23.14
C ASP A 450 -14.10 26.33 23.08
N ALA A 451 -14.79 25.27 23.49
CA ALA A 451 -14.23 23.93 23.50
C ALA A 451 -13.84 23.41 22.10
N VAL A 452 -14.57 23.77 21.04
CA VAL A 452 -14.22 23.39 19.67
C VAL A 452 -13.08 24.25 19.11
N MET A 453 -13.06 25.55 19.43
CA MET A 453 -12.07 26.54 18.98
C MET A 453 -10.74 26.48 19.75
N GLU A 454 -10.73 25.83 20.90
CA GLU A 454 -9.53 25.39 21.60
C GLU A 454 -8.64 24.48 20.71
N GLY A 455 -9.24 23.71 19.79
CA GLY A 455 -8.54 22.97 18.74
C GLY A 455 -8.09 23.85 17.57
N VAL A 456 -6.80 23.79 17.22
CA VAL A 456 -6.22 24.62 16.15
C VAL A 456 -6.65 24.09 14.78
N GLY A 457 -7.37 24.88 13.97
CA GLY A 457 -7.77 24.52 12.60
C GLY A 457 -9.24 24.09 12.41
N ASN A 458 -9.99 23.99 13.52
CA ASN A 458 -11.44 23.81 13.48
C ASN A 458 -12.15 25.09 13.03
N LYS A 459 -13.32 24.92 12.40
CA LYS A 459 -14.22 26.02 12.06
C LYS A 459 -15.62 25.71 12.56
N VAL A 460 -16.32 26.75 13.00
CA VAL A 460 -17.70 26.65 13.45
C VAL A 460 -18.55 27.63 12.66
N ALA A 461 -19.74 27.18 12.28
CA ALA A 461 -20.82 28.03 11.81
C ALA A 461 -22.00 27.87 12.77
N LEU A 462 -22.78 28.94 12.96
CA LEU A 462 -23.99 28.93 13.76
C LEU A 462 -25.22 29.02 12.85
N VAL A 463 -26.28 28.33 13.21
CA VAL A 463 -27.60 28.42 12.56
C VAL A 463 -28.65 28.48 13.67
N SER A 464 -29.35 29.60 13.81
CA SER A 464 -30.50 29.70 14.70
C SER A 464 -31.82 29.61 13.93
N PHE A 465 -32.83 28.98 14.50
CA PHE A 465 -34.09 28.74 13.80
C PHE A 465 -35.34 28.86 14.69
N SER A 466 -36.45 29.26 14.08
CA SER A 466 -37.80 29.15 14.63
C SER A 466 -38.76 28.69 13.53
N THR A 467 -39.65 29.55 13.01
CA THR A 467 -40.53 29.23 11.86
C THR A 467 -39.73 28.99 10.57
N GLY A 468 -38.51 29.52 10.50
CA GLY A 468 -37.52 29.32 9.46
C GLY A 468 -36.13 29.60 10.03
N ILE A 469 -35.16 29.94 9.19
CA ILE A 469 -33.84 30.40 9.65
C ILE A 469 -33.96 31.82 10.19
N THR A 470 -33.57 32.02 11.45
CA THR A 470 -33.57 33.33 12.11
C THR A 470 -32.26 34.07 11.85
N ASN A 471 -31.13 33.39 12.06
CA ASN A 471 -29.80 33.92 11.79
C ASN A 471 -28.84 32.77 11.43
N TYR A 472 -27.77 33.06 10.69
CA TYR A 472 -26.69 32.10 10.45
C TYR A 472 -25.35 32.80 10.21
N THR A 473 -24.26 32.07 10.40
CA THR A 473 -22.91 32.50 10.05
C THR A 473 -22.30 31.56 9.02
N GLU A 474 -21.24 32.03 8.34
CA GLU A 474 -20.36 31.16 7.56
C GLU A 474 -19.34 30.45 8.48
N LEU A 475 -18.64 29.45 7.96
CA LEU A 475 -17.59 28.74 8.70
C LEU A 475 -16.44 29.70 9.03
N THR A 476 -16.18 29.90 10.33
CA THR A 476 -15.17 30.83 10.83
C THR A 476 -14.42 30.24 12.02
N ASN A 477 -13.24 30.78 12.31
CA ASN A 477 -12.43 30.48 13.50
C ASN A 477 -12.43 31.64 14.51
N ASN A 478 -13.27 32.67 14.32
CA ASN A 478 -13.36 33.82 15.20
C ASN A 478 -14.37 33.57 16.32
N SER A 479 -13.90 33.03 17.46
CA SER A 479 -14.75 32.72 18.61
C SER A 479 -15.48 33.95 19.17
N ASN A 480 -14.84 35.12 19.21
CA ASN A 480 -15.47 36.35 19.68
C ASN A 480 -16.67 36.77 18.81
N TYR A 481 -16.55 36.64 17.50
CA TYR A 481 -17.65 36.91 16.57
C TYR A 481 -18.81 35.92 16.78
N LEU A 482 -18.52 34.63 16.86
CA LEU A 482 -19.57 33.62 17.10
C LEU A 482 -20.30 33.83 18.43
N LYS A 483 -19.56 34.15 19.50
CA LYS A 483 -20.17 34.50 20.80
C LYS A 483 -21.07 35.72 20.71
N SER A 484 -20.69 36.74 19.94
CA SER A 484 -21.54 37.92 19.75
C SER A 484 -22.87 37.58 19.06
N VAL A 485 -22.87 36.62 18.12
CA VAL A 485 -24.08 36.13 17.46
C VAL A 485 -24.95 35.29 18.41
N ILE A 486 -24.33 34.50 19.29
CA ILE A 486 -25.04 33.72 20.32
C ILE A 486 -25.72 34.63 21.34
N ASP A 487 -25.08 35.74 21.72
CA ASP A 487 -25.62 36.67 22.70
C ASP A 487 -26.95 37.31 22.23
N ASP A 488 -27.19 37.36 20.90
CA ASP A 488 -28.40 37.91 20.26
C ASP A 488 -29.57 36.90 20.13
N TYR A 489 -29.44 35.66 20.62
CA TYR A 489 -30.49 34.63 20.49
C TYR A 489 -31.76 34.96 21.30
N GLU A 490 -32.88 35.26 20.66
CA GLU A 490 -34.15 35.56 21.35
C GLU A 490 -35.24 34.53 20.99
N PRO A 491 -36.07 34.08 21.96
CA PRO A 491 -37.15 33.14 21.69
C PRO A 491 -38.25 33.80 20.86
N THR A 492 -38.70 33.12 19.81
CA THR A 492 -39.68 33.63 18.82
C THR A 492 -40.83 32.62 18.62
N ASP A 493 -41.37 32.46 17.41
CA ASP A 493 -42.59 31.68 17.17
C ASP A 493 -42.31 30.15 17.06
N SER A 494 -42.75 29.48 15.99
CA SER A 494 -42.79 28.00 15.88
C SER A 494 -41.41 27.35 15.63
N THR A 495 -41.35 26.03 15.40
CA THR A 495 -40.11 25.22 15.36
C THR A 495 -39.95 24.48 14.01
N CYS A 496 -38.94 24.83 13.21
CA CYS A 496 -38.58 24.21 11.92
C CYS A 496 -37.17 23.56 11.94
N ILE A 497 -37.03 22.41 12.58
CA ILE A 497 -35.74 21.70 12.70
C ILE A 497 -35.14 21.40 11.31
N CYS A 498 -35.95 20.94 10.35
CA CYS A 498 -35.44 20.62 9.01
C CYS A 498 -34.98 21.84 8.21
N CYS A 499 -35.53 23.05 8.48
CA CYS A 499 -35.01 24.28 7.88
C CYS A 499 -33.54 24.47 8.29
N ALA A 500 -33.23 24.30 9.57
CA ALA A 500 -31.89 24.46 10.12
C ALA A 500 -30.91 23.41 9.59
N ILE A 501 -31.30 22.14 9.53
CA ILE A 501 -30.44 21.07 9.00
C ILE A 501 -30.16 21.28 7.51
N ASN A 502 -31.15 21.74 6.72
CA ASN A 502 -30.94 22.08 5.31
C ASN A 502 -29.96 23.24 5.15
N LYS A 503 -30.07 24.29 5.99
CA LYS A 503 -29.11 25.40 5.94
C LYS A 503 -27.70 24.97 6.34
N ALA A 504 -27.56 24.09 7.33
CA ALA A 504 -26.27 23.50 7.70
C ALA A 504 -25.65 22.67 6.57
N TYR A 505 -26.48 21.89 5.85
CA TYR A 505 -26.07 21.19 4.65
C TYR A 505 -25.51 22.15 3.60
N ASP A 506 -26.21 23.26 3.31
CA ASP A 506 -25.77 24.22 2.29
C ASP A 506 -24.42 24.87 2.66
N ILE A 507 -24.24 25.24 3.93
CA ILE A 507 -22.98 25.81 4.44
C ILE A 507 -21.84 24.81 4.24
N LEU A 508 -22.01 23.55 4.67
CA LEU A 508 -20.99 22.52 4.54
C LEU A 508 -20.69 22.18 3.09
N ALA A 509 -21.70 22.03 2.24
CA ALA A 509 -21.53 21.75 0.81
C ALA A 509 -20.77 22.86 0.08
N ALA A 510 -21.01 24.13 0.45
CA ALA A 510 -20.37 25.27 -0.18
C ALA A 510 -18.95 25.55 0.34
N GLN A 511 -18.65 25.27 1.62
CA GLN A 511 -17.45 25.80 2.28
C GLN A 511 -16.52 24.74 2.88
N SER A 512 -16.98 23.50 3.04
CA SER A 512 -16.18 22.44 3.64
C SER A 512 -15.49 21.59 2.56
N GLY A 513 -14.15 21.60 2.55
CA GLY A 513 -13.35 20.79 1.63
C GLY A 513 -13.55 19.28 1.83
N ALA A 514 -13.34 18.48 0.77
CA ALA A 514 -13.60 17.03 0.77
C ALA A 514 -12.86 16.24 1.88
N ASN A 515 -11.71 16.73 2.34
CA ASN A 515 -10.84 16.08 3.33
C ASN A 515 -11.08 16.53 4.78
N ARG A 516 -12.15 17.32 5.05
CA ARG A 516 -12.46 17.82 6.40
C ARG A 516 -13.53 16.95 7.07
N THR A 517 -13.41 16.78 8.38
CA THR A 517 -14.45 16.08 9.17
C THR A 517 -15.62 17.02 9.39
N ARG A 518 -16.85 16.56 9.11
CA ARG A 518 -18.04 17.42 9.10
C ARG A 518 -19.00 17.00 10.19
N PHE A 519 -19.43 17.96 11.00
CA PHE A 519 -20.37 17.73 12.09
C PHE A 519 -21.54 18.70 12.02
N ILE A 520 -22.73 18.20 12.36
CA ILE A 520 -23.93 18.99 12.59
C ILE A 520 -24.39 18.70 14.01
N VAL A 521 -24.65 19.72 14.81
CA VAL A 521 -25.15 19.54 16.19
C VAL A 521 -26.49 20.25 16.29
N VAL A 522 -27.58 19.48 16.32
CA VAL A 522 -28.95 19.96 16.35
C VAL A 522 -29.43 20.11 17.79
N MET A 523 -29.79 21.31 18.19
CA MET A 523 -30.27 21.61 19.53
C MET A 523 -31.71 22.06 19.43
N SER A 524 -32.60 21.41 20.17
CA SER A 524 -34.02 21.79 20.19
C SER A 524 -34.69 21.32 21.47
N ASP A 525 -35.57 22.16 22.01
CA ASP A 525 -36.44 21.82 23.12
C ASP A 525 -37.89 21.56 22.66
N GLY A 526 -38.14 21.77 21.36
CA GLY A 526 -39.46 21.92 20.79
C GLY A 526 -39.92 20.70 19.99
N VAL A 527 -41.24 20.59 19.90
CA VAL A 527 -41.93 19.69 18.99
C VAL A 527 -41.93 20.33 17.60
N PRO A 528 -41.27 19.75 16.58
CA PRO A 528 -41.25 20.35 15.26
C PRO A 528 -42.67 20.40 14.69
N ASN A 529 -43.13 21.62 14.41
CA ASN A 529 -44.49 21.93 13.98
C ASN A 529 -44.52 22.72 12.66
N VAL A 530 -43.35 23.12 12.14
CA VAL A 530 -43.19 23.76 10.83
C VAL A 530 -42.44 22.84 9.86
N ARG A 531 -42.96 22.74 8.64
CA ARG A 531 -42.33 22.01 7.53
C ARG A 531 -41.36 22.94 6.80
N CYS A 532 -40.21 22.44 6.39
CA CYS A 532 -39.29 23.19 5.53
C CYS A 532 -39.88 23.33 4.12
N THR A 533 -39.72 24.53 3.54
CA THR A 533 -40.10 24.81 2.15
C THR A 533 -38.88 25.20 1.28
N PRO A 534 -38.85 24.79 -0.01
CA PRO A 534 -39.76 23.82 -0.60
C PRO A 534 -39.65 22.52 0.19
N THR A 535 -40.79 21.86 0.41
CA THR A 535 -40.79 20.45 0.78
C THR A 535 -39.91 19.73 -0.24
N CYS A 536 -39.57 18.47 -0.01
CA CYS A 536 -39.17 17.64 -1.14
C CYS A 536 -40.27 17.76 -2.23
N SER A 537 -40.08 18.67 -3.19
CA SER A 537 -41.11 19.02 -4.16
C SER A 537 -41.07 17.93 -5.19
N ALA A 538 -42.07 17.06 -5.20
CA ALA A 538 -42.30 16.22 -6.35
C ALA A 538 -43.13 17.01 -7.36
N ASP A 539 -42.50 18.00 -8.01
CA ASP A 539 -43.14 18.61 -9.18
C ASP A 539 -42.96 17.63 -10.35
N PHE A 540 -44.00 16.83 -10.62
CA PHE A 540 -44.06 15.99 -11.81
C PHE A 540 -44.40 16.85 -13.02
N ARG A 541 -43.53 16.84 -14.01
CA ARG A 541 -43.65 17.66 -15.22
C ARG A 541 -44.27 16.92 -16.40
N ALA A 542 -44.08 15.60 -16.48
CA ALA A 542 -44.60 14.82 -17.60
C ALA A 542 -44.99 13.39 -17.19
N VAL A 543 -45.91 12.81 -17.95
CA VAL A 543 -46.34 11.41 -17.82
C VAL A 543 -46.60 10.81 -19.19
N SER A 544 -46.21 9.57 -19.38
CA SER A 544 -46.48 8.82 -20.60
C SER A 544 -46.78 7.36 -20.28
N MET A 545 -47.97 6.92 -20.68
CA MET A 545 -48.41 5.54 -20.54
C MET A 545 -48.29 4.82 -21.88
N TYR A 546 -47.69 3.64 -21.85
CA TYR A 546 -47.64 2.73 -23.00
C TYR A 546 -48.92 1.88 -23.04
N ASN A 547 -49.23 1.23 -21.92
CA ASN A 547 -50.43 0.43 -21.71
C ASN A 547 -50.84 0.48 -20.23
N GLU A 548 -51.81 -0.34 -19.81
CA GLU A 548 -52.32 -0.35 -18.43
C GLU A 548 -51.30 -0.89 -17.40
N THR A 549 -50.18 -1.48 -17.84
CA THR A 549 -49.17 -2.11 -16.98
C THR A 549 -47.78 -1.47 -17.08
N LEU A 550 -47.58 -0.52 -18.00
CA LEU A 550 -46.30 0.13 -18.22
C LEU A 550 -46.49 1.61 -18.55
N GLY A 551 -45.76 2.46 -17.83
CA GLY A 551 -45.70 3.89 -18.07
C GLY A 551 -44.68 4.55 -17.15
N PHE A 552 -44.40 5.83 -17.40
CA PHE A 552 -43.42 6.59 -16.65
C PHE A 552 -43.95 7.99 -16.33
N ALA A 553 -43.55 8.50 -15.16
CA ALA A 553 -43.76 9.88 -14.73
C ALA A 553 -42.40 10.48 -14.37
N THR A 554 -42.15 11.72 -14.80
CA THR A 554 -40.86 12.40 -14.60
C THR A 554 -41.03 13.81 -14.07
N GLY A 555 -40.03 14.32 -13.36
CA GLY A 555 -40.12 15.63 -12.72
C GLY A 555 -38.78 16.23 -12.30
N VAL A 556 -38.85 17.14 -11.33
CA VAL A 556 -37.69 17.87 -10.80
C VAL A 556 -36.66 16.95 -10.13
N ASN A 557 -35.39 17.37 -10.06
CA ASN A 557 -34.29 16.61 -9.42
C ASN A 557 -34.11 15.17 -9.97
N GLY A 558 -34.20 15.00 -11.29
CA GLY A 558 -34.03 13.71 -11.94
C GLY A 558 -35.12 12.68 -11.61
N MET A 559 -36.23 13.10 -11.00
CA MET A 559 -37.26 12.18 -10.52
C MET A 559 -37.86 11.37 -11.67
N ILE A 560 -37.75 10.04 -11.60
CA ILE A 560 -38.40 9.11 -12.51
C ILE A 560 -39.15 8.04 -11.71
N TYR A 561 -40.43 7.87 -12.02
CA TYR A 561 -41.27 6.81 -11.47
C TYR A 561 -41.79 5.91 -12.60
N GLY A 562 -41.68 4.60 -12.39
CA GLY A 562 -42.19 3.58 -13.30
C GLY A 562 -43.49 2.98 -12.78
N TRP A 563 -44.45 2.77 -13.68
CA TRP A 563 -45.69 2.07 -13.41
C TRP A 563 -45.56 0.59 -13.79
N ASN A 564 -45.82 -0.30 -12.82
CA ASN A 564 -45.91 -1.75 -13.01
C ASN A 564 -47.14 -2.37 -12.29
N GLY A 565 -48.16 -1.55 -12.03
CA GLY A 565 -49.29 -1.82 -11.13
C GLY A 565 -49.27 -0.95 -9.88
N THR A 566 -48.10 -0.45 -9.49
CA THR A 566 -47.90 0.67 -8.56
C THR A 566 -46.81 1.61 -9.10
N TRP A 567 -46.77 2.85 -8.61
CA TRP A 567 -45.71 3.80 -8.95
C TRP A 567 -44.48 3.55 -8.07
N ASN A 568 -43.38 3.19 -8.70
CA ASN A 568 -42.12 2.89 -8.01
C ASN A 568 -41.02 3.83 -8.48
N TYR A 569 -40.22 4.35 -7.54
CA TYR A 569 -39.08 5.18 -7.87
C TYR A 569 -38.06 4.36 -8.66
N MET A 570 -37.53 4.96 -9.72
CA MET A 570 -36.49 4.37 -10.57
C MET A 570 -35.29 5.29 -10.51
N ALA A 571 -34.20 4.80 -9.94
CA ALA A 571 -32.98 5.59 -9.83
C ALA A 571 -32.51 6.07 -11.21
N PRO A 572 -32.49 7.40 -11.46
CA PRO A 572 -31.91 7.93 -12.69
C PRO A 572 -30.38 7.83 -12.64
N PRO A 573 -29.68 7.90 -13.79
CA PRO A 573 -28.22 7.98 -13.83
C PRO A 573 -27.63 9.22 -13.11
N SER A 574 -28.41 10.31 -12.97
CA SER A 574 -28.07 11.47 -12.13
C SER A 574 -29.34 12.09 -11.53
N THR A 575 -29.25 12.56 -10.28
CA THR A 575 -30.39 13.09 -9.51
C THR A 575 -30.44 14.63 -9.48
N SER A 576 -29.57 15.31 -10.23
CA SER A 576 -29.38 16.77 -10.11
C SER A 576 -30.12 17.62 -11.15
N TYR A 577 -30.70 17.02 -12.19
CA TYR A 577 -31.27 17.77 -13.33
C TYR A 577 -32.77 17.57 -13.48
N ASP A 578 -33.51 18.65 -13.73
CA ASP A 578 -34.96 18.58 -13.95
C ASP A 578 -35.33 17.86 -15.25
N LEU A 579 -36.36 16.99 -15.20
CA LEU A 579 -36.89 16.28 -16.38
C LEU A 579 -38.23 16.88 -16.80
N TYR A 580 -38.28 17.48 -17.99
CA TYR A 580 -39.43 18.22 -18.49
C TYR A 580 -40.40 17.38 -19.34
N GLY A 581 -39.91 16.33 -20.01
CA GLY A 581 -40.73 15.53 -20.94
C GLY A 581 -40.40 14.05 -20.89
N VAL A 582 -41.40 13.20 -21.13
CA VAL A 582 -41.25 11.73 -21.24
C VAL A 582 -42.16 11.16 -22.33
N SER A 583 -41.68 10.18 -23.10
CA SER A 583 -42.47 9.49 -24.14
C SER A 583 -42.24 7.99 -24.13
N ALA A 584 -43.28 7.23 -23.80
CA ALA A 584 -43.28 5.78 -23.66
C ALA A 584 -44.30 5.14 -24.60
N ARG A 585 -43.97 5.10 -25.90
CA ARG A 585 -44.81 4.47 -26.94
C ARG A 585 -44.33 3.07 -27.35
N LEU A 586 -43.19 2.62 -26.84
CA LEU A 586 -42.65 1.28 -27.07
C LEU A 586 -42.29 0.64 -25.71
N PRO A 587 -42.43 -0.68 -25.55
CA PRO A 587 -42.20 -1.35 -24.27
C PRO A 587 -40.71 -1.40 -23.88
N LEU A 588 -39.81 -1.31 -24.85
CA LEU A 588 -38.36 -1.46 -24.69
C LEU A 588 -37.56 -0.21 -25.09
N ASN A 589 -38.24 0.88 -25.44
CA ASN A 589 -37.60 2.14 -25.83
C ASN A 589 -38.50 3.32 -25.45
N ALA A 590 -38.09 4.04 -24.40
CA ALA A 590 -38.73 5.28 -23.98
C ALA A 590 -37.66 6.35 -23.76
N PHE A 591 -38.02 7.61 -23.95
CA PHE A 591 -37.10 8.73 -23.73
C PHE A 591 -37.64 9.67 -22.67
N SER A 592 -36.73 10.19 -21.85
CA SER A 592 -36.96 11.30 -20.92
C SER A 592 -35.97 12.41 -21.21
N VAL A 593 -36.42 13.67 -21.20
CA VAL A 593 -35.63 14.82 -21.61
C VAL A 593 -35.71 15.94 -20.57
N GLY A 594 -34.61 16.69 -20.41
CA GLY A 594 -34.46 17.57 -19.26
C GLY A 594 -33.53 18.78 -19.43
N GLU A 595 -33.25 19.39 -18.30
CA GLU A 595 -32.34 20.52 -18.10
C GLU A 595 -30.95 20.26 -18.66
N SER A 596 -30.28 21.29 -19.18
CA SER A 596 -28.91 21.16 -19.72
C SER A 596 -28.78 20.05 -20.75
N GLY A 597 -29.73 19.95 -21.69
CA GLY A 597 -29.65 19.06 -22.84
C GLY A 597 -29.73 17.57 -22.54
N LYS A 598 -30.10 17.15 -21.32
CA LYS A 598 -30.11 15.73 -20.95
C LYS A 598 -31.20 14.96 -21.69
N ILE A 599 -30.81 13.84 -22.28
CA ILE A 599 -31.72 12.81 -22.80
C ILE A 599 -31.34 11.47 -22.16
N TYR A 600 -32.33 10.83 -21.54
CA TYR A 600 -32.23 9.48 -20.98
C TYR A 600 -33.04 8.51 -21.84
N GLU A 601 -32.49 7.32 -22.06
CA GLU A 601 -33.12 6.22 -22.79
C GLU A 601 -33.43 5.07 -21.83
N TRP A 602 -34.65 4.54 -21.92
CA TRP A 602 -35.08 3.34 -21.24
C TRP A 602 -34.85 2.12 -22.12
N LEU A 603 -34.03 1.17 -21.65
CA LEU A 603 -33.68 -0.05 -22.38
C LEU A 603 -34.42 -1.32 -21.89
N GLY A 604 -35.55 -1.15 -21.20
CA GLY A 604 -36.38 -2.27 -20.72
C GLY A 604 -36.12 -2.73 -19.28
N ALA A 605 -34.98 -2.36 -18.68
CA ALA A 605 -34.65 -2.70 -17.29
C ALA A 605 -34.14 -1.51 -16.46
N SER A 606 -33.41 -0.58 -17.08
CA SER A 606 -32.88 0.63 -16.43
C SER A 606 -32.90 1.81 -17.40
N TRP A 607 -32.84 3.01 -16.84
CA TRP A 607 -32.56 4.25 -17.58
C TRP A 607 -31.05 4.41 -17.75
N LEU A 608 -30.60 4.70 -18.96
CA LEU A 608 -29.22 5.10 -19.26
C LEU A 608 -29.21 6.53 -19.79
N GLN A 609 -28.13 7.27 -19.52
CA GLN A 609 -27.90 8.54 -20.18
C GLN A 609 -27.38 8.25 -21.59
N ASP A 610 -28.13 8.66 -22.61
CA ASP A 610 -27.79 8.41 -24.00
C ASP A 610 -26.84 9.52 -24.51
N ILE A 611 -27.31 10.78 -24.55
CA ILE A 611 -26.58 11.93 -25.09
C ILE A 611 -26.81 13.20 -24.24
N ASP A 612 -25.77 14.03 -24.15
CA ASP A 612 -25.83 15.43 -23.71
C ASP A 612 -25.77 16.35 -24.95
N MET A 613 -26.88 16.98 -25.31
CA MET A 613 -26.97 17.82 -26.52
C MET A 613 -26.48 19.27 -26.29
N GLY A 614 -25.80 19.56 -25.17
CA GLY A 614 -25.27 20.89 -24.81
C GLY A 614 -26.04 21.57 -23.68
N SER A 615 -25.77 22.86 -23.42
CA SER A 615 -26.25 23.57 -22.23
C SER A 615 -27.73 24.01 -22.23
N SER A 616 -28.46 23.85 -23.33
CA SER A 616 -29.87 24.30 -23.44
C SER A 616 -30.87 23.20 -23.07
N SER A 617 -31.86 23.52 -22.24
CA SER A 617 -32.89 22.57 -21.79
C SER A 617 -33.80 22.05 -22.92
N ILE A 618 -34.17 20.77 -22.84
CA ILE A 618 -35.12 20.11 -23.75
C ILE A 618 -36.46 19.94 -23.02
N TYR A 619 -37.55 20.44 -23.61
CA TYR A 619 -38.85 20.52 -22.94
C TYR A 619 -39.80 19.37 -23.30
N ALA A 620 -39.75 18.87 -24.54
CA ALA A 620 -40.64 17.81 -24.98
C ALA A 620 -39.94 16.79 -25.88
N VAL A 621 -40.45 15.56 -25.80
CA VAL A 621 -40.06 14.44 -26.66
C VAL A 621 -41.31 13.67 -27.07
N SER A 622 -41.37 13.22 -28.33
CA SER A 622 -42.48 12.41 -28.85
C SER A 622 -41.97 11.29 -29.73
N THR A 623 -42.32 10.05 -29.38
CA THR A 623 -41.90 8.83 -30.09
C THR A 623 -43.04 8.25 -30.92
N TYR A 624 -42.74 7.82 -32.16
CA TYR A 624 -43.69 7.10 -33.01
C TYR A 624 -43.34 5.62 -33.12
N ASN A 625 -42.10 5.34 -33.51
CA ASN A 625 -41.55 3.99 -33.61
C ASN A 625 -40.06 4.01 -33.27
N SER A 626 -39.39 2.85 -33.35
CA SER A 626 -37.99 2.70 -32.96
C SER A 626 -37.01 3.56 -33.76
N THR A 627 -37.42 4.16 -34.88
CA THR A 627 -36.59 4.94 -35.82
C THR A 627 -37.11 6.35 -36.07
N LEU A 628 -38.13 6.77 -35.33
CA LEU A 628 -38.72 8.10 -35.48
C LEU A 628 -39.22 8.63 -34.14
N ALA A 629 -38.50 9.61 -33.63
CA ALA A 629 -38.91 10.47 -32.53
C ALA A 629 -38.43 11.90 -32.78
N PHE A 630 -39.08 12.88 -32.18
CA PHE A 630 -38.63 14.26 -32.19
C PHE A 630 -38.47 14.79 -30.76
N SER A 631 -37.49 15.66 -30.55
CA SER A 631 -37.30 16.42 -29.31
C SER A 631 -37.08 17.89 -29.60
N VAL A 632 -37.58 18.74 -28.71
CA VAL A 632 -37.60 20.20 -28.88
C VAL A 632 -37.34 20.90 -27.55
N GLY A 633 -36.77 22.11 -27.57
CA GLY A 633 -36.39 22.84 -26.37
C GLY A 633 -35.99 24.30 -26.59
N ALA A 634 -35.20 24.82 -25.66
CA ALA A 634 -34.79 26.23 -25.61
C ALA A 634 -33.77 26.65 -26.68
N SER A 635 -33.14 25.70 -27.38
CA SER A 635 -32.12 26.00 -28.40
C SER A 635 -32.70 26.43 -29.75
N GLY A 636 -34.02 26.32 -29.95
CA GLY A 636 -34.68 26.49 -31.25
C GLY A 636 -34.39 25.42 -32.28
N LYS A 637 -33.71 24.36 -31.87
CA LYS A 637 -33.46 23.17 -32.68
C LYS A 637 -34.55 22.14 -32.48
N ILE A 638 -34.99 21.53 -33.58
CA ILE A 638 -35.81 20.34 -33.58
C ILE A 638 -34.90 19.17 -33.91
N ASN A 639 -34.73 18.24 -32.96
CA ASN A 639 -33.90 17.06 -33.12
C ASN A 639 -34.75 15.84 -33.47
N ARG A 640 -34.17 14.90 -34.22
CA ARG A 640 -34.80 13.66 -34.66
C ARG A 640 -33.97 12.45 -34.25
N TRP A 641 -34.66 11.45 -33.71
CA TRP A 641 -34.11 10.12 -33.47
C TRP A 641 -34.12 9.28 -34.75
N LEU A 642 -32.99 8.63 -35.05
CA LEU A 642 -32.77 7.81 -36.25
C LEU A 642 -32.67 6.31 -35.99
N GLY A 643 -32.90 5.84 -34.75
CA GLY A 643 -32.84 4.41 -34.39
C GLY A 643 -31.59 3.98 -33.62
N GLY A 644 -30.59 4.85 -33.51
CA GLY A 644 -29.44 4.64 -32.64
C GLY A 644 -28.72 5.93 -32.25
N SER A 645 -29.20 7.10 -32.71
CA SER A 645 -28.66 8.40 -32.34
C SER A 645 -29.68 9.50 -32.58
N TRP A 646 -29.55 10.57 -31.80
CA TRP A 646 -30.20 11.85 -32.03
C TRP A 646 -29.41 12.69 -33.02
N SER A 647 -30.11 13.35 -33.94
CA SER A 647 -29.52 14.25 -34.93
C SER A 647 -30.36 15.52 -35.05
N GLU A 648 -29.72 16.66 -35.30
CA GLU A 648 -30.44 17.89 -35.60
C GLU A 648 -31.20 17.74 -36.92
N GLN A 649 -32.51 17.98 -36.92
CA GLN A 649 -33.35 17.92 -38.12
C GLN A 649 -33.56 19.30 -38.74
N THR A 650 -33.75 20.33 -37.91
CA THR A 650 -33.98 21.71 -38.34
C THR A 650 -33.60 22.68 -37.23
N ASP A 651 -32.96 23.80 -37.58
CA ASP A 651 -32.69 24.93 -36.69
C ASP A 651 -33.61 26.10 -37.10
N THR A 652 -34.42 26.57 -36.16
CA THR A 652 -35.42 27.64 -36.37
C THR A 652 -34.99 28.98 -35.75
N GLY A 653 -33.70 29.12 -35.42
CA GLY A 653 -33.15 30.30 -34.77
C GLY A 653 -33.42 30.31 -33.27
N SER A 654 -33.78 31.46 -32.71
CA SER A 654 -33.93 31.66 -31.25
C SER A 654 -35.31 31.29 -30.68
N THR A 655 -36.15 30.60 -31.45
CA THR A 655 -37.52 30.25 -31.02
C THR A 655 -37.47 29.18 -29.94
N THR A 656 -38.11 29.37 -28.79
CA THR A 656 -38.24 28.29 -27.80
C THR A 656 -39.45 27.41 -28.12
N TRP A 657 -39.21 26.11 -28.28
CA TRP A 657 -40.24 25.11 -28.53
C TRP A 657 -40.55 24.32 -27.25
N TYR A 658 -41.82 24.32 -26.84
CA TYR A 658 -42.25 23.69 -25.59
C TYR A 658 -42.93 22.33 -25.79
N GLY A 659 -43.61 22.11 -26.92
CA GLY A 659 -44.38 20.90 -27.17
C GLY A 659 -44.09 20.29 -28.54
N THR A 660 -44.07 18.95 -28.63
CA THR A 660 -43.98 18.23 -29.90
C THR A 660 -44.85 16.97 -29.89
N SER A 661 -45.44 16.62 -31.04
CA SER A 661 -46.21 15.39 -31.20
C SER A 661 -46.04 14.82 -32.60
N VAL A 662 -45.58 13.56 -32.68
CA VAL A 662 -45.53 12.79 -33.93
C VAL A 662 -46.70 11.82 -34.01
N TYR A 663 -47.40 11.81 -35.16
CA TYR A 663 -48.48 10.87 -35.43
C TYR A 663 -48.06 9.76 -36.41
N ASN A 664 -47.34 10.13 -37.47
CA ASN A 664 -46.77 9.19 -38.44
C ASN A 664 -45.58 9.83 -39.17
N GLY A 665 -45.01 9.10 -40.12
CA GLY A 665 -43.84 9.55 -40.88
C GLY A 665 -43.99 10.86 -41.66
N THR A 666 -45.21 11.38 -41.83
CA THR A 666 -45.54 12.58 -42.64
C THR A 666 -46.38 13.63 -41.89
N LEU A 667 -46.60 13.42 -40.59
CA LEU A 667 -47.39 14.31 -39.75
C LEU A 667 -46.83 14.34 -38.33
N ALA A 668 -46.22 15.46 -38.00
CA ALA A 668 -45.86 15.86 -36.65
C ALA A 668 -46.02 17.37 -36.51
N PHE A 669 -46.19 17.83 -35.28
CA PHE A 669 -46.22 19.26 -34.96
C PHE A 669 -45.24 19.61 -33.85
N ALA A 670 -44.70 20.83 -33.88
CA ALA A 670 -43.98 21.45 -32.78
C ALA A 670 -44.59 22.83 -32.51
N VAL A 671 -44.70 23.21 -31.23
CA VAL A 671 -45.34 24.45 -30.79
C VAL A 671 -44.48 25.17 -29.76
N GLY A 672 -44.46 26.49 -29.80
CA GLY A 672 -43.48 27.29 -29.08
C GLY A 672 -43.97 28.67 -28.68
N ASP A 673 -43.01 29.54 -28.34
CA ASP A 673 -43.27 30.95 -28.07
C ASP A 673 -43.89 31.68 -29.28
N SER A 674 -44.48 32.85 -29.01
CA SER A 674 -45.04 33.73 -30.04
C SER A 674 -46.04 33.05 -30.99
N GLY A 675 -46.80 32.08 -30.48
CA GLY A 675 -47.92 31.45 -31.14
C GLY A 675 -47.53 30.57 -32.33
N LYS A 676 -46.24 30.24 -32.46
CA LYS A 676 -45.68 29.52 -33.60
C LYS A 676 -46.02 28.04 -33.57
N ILE A 677 -46.38 27.51 -34.74
CA ILE A 677 -46.64 26.10 -34.97
C ILE A 677 -45.91 25.62 -36.22
N GLU A 678 -45.02 24.66 -36.04
CA GLU A 678 -44.26 23.97 -37.09
C GLU A 678 -44.90 22.63 -37.43
N ARG A 679 -44.89 22.24 -38.71
CA ARG A 679 -45.41 20.94 -39.17
C ARG A 679 -44.37 20.15 -39.95
N TRP A 680 -44.22 18.89 -39.59
CA TRP A 680 -43.44 17.91 -40.33
C TRP A 680 -44.19 17.39 -41.55
N LEU A 681 -43.53 17.43 -42.71
CA LEU A 681 -44.08 16.99 -44.02
C LEU A 681 -43.50 15.67 -44.52
N GLY A 682 -42.64 14.99 -43.74
CA GLY A 682 -41.98 13.74 -44.15
C GLY A 682 -40.50 13.87 -44.51
N GLY A 683 -40.02 15.09 -44.71
CA GLY A 683 -38.60 15.38 -44.94
C GLY A 683 -38.13 16.72 -44.41
N SER A 684 -39.05 17.66 -44.20
CA SER A 684 -38.78 18.99 -43.66
C SER A 684 -39.88 19.43 -42.70
N TRP A 685 -39.52 20.35 -41.80
CA TRP A 685 -40.46 21.16 -41.04
C TRP A 685 -40.87 22.39 -41.86
N SER A 686 -42.11 22.83 -41.68
CA SER A 686 -42.68 24.02 -42.32
C SER A 686 -43.65 24.70 -41.36
N GLU A 687 -43.41 25.99 -41.11
CA GLU A 687 -44.28 26.82 -40.30
C GLU A 687 -45.70 26.82 -40.91
N GLN A 688 -46.72 26.56 -40.09
CA GLN A 688 -48.11 26.50 -40.53
C GLN A 688 -48.88 27.76 -40.17
N THR A 689 -48.64 28.32 -38.98
CA THR A 689 -49.43 29.43 -38.44
C THR A 689 -48.65 30.10 -37.30
N ASP A 690 -48.66 31.44 -37.31
CA ASP A 690 -48.36 32.31 -36.16
C ASP A 690 -49.72 32.84 -35.66
N THR A 691 -50.13 32.41 -34.48
CA THR A 691 -51.43 32.77 -33.88
C THR A 691 -51.36 34.03 -33.00
N GLY A 692 -50.27 34.80 -33.06
CA GLY A 692 -50.02 36.01 -32.26
C GLY A 692 -49.16 35.73 -31.01
N SER A 693 -49.17 36.65 -30.02
CA SER A 693 -48.23 36.66 -28.88
C SER A 693 -48.41 35.57 -27.80
N ASN A 694 -49.16 34.50 -28.06
CA ASN A 694 -49.46 33.47 -27.06
C ASN A 694 -48.36 32.40 -27.00
N THR A 695 -48.09 31.79 -25.86
CA THR A 695 -47.15 30.67 -25.78
C THR A 695 -47.90 29.35 -25.78
N PHE A 696 -47.61 28.45 -26.73
CA PHE A 696 -48.15 27.10 -26.71
C PHE A 696 -47.21 26.14 -25.97
N TYR A 697 -47.73 25.46 -24.96
CA TYR A 697 -46.96 24.50 -24.15
C TYR A 697 -47.09 23.06 -24.64
N ALA A 698 -48.21 22.69 -25.27
CA ALA A 698 -48.43 21.33 -25.73
C ALA A 698 -49.24 21.25 -27.02
N VAL A 699 -48.94 20.22 -27.80
CA VAL A 699 -49.66 19.84 -29.02
C VAL A 699 -49.85 18.33 -29.06
N LYS A 700 -51.00 17.86 -29.56
CA LYS A 700 -51.24 16.44 -29.79
C LYS A 700 -51.91 16.19 -31.13
N ALA A 701 -51.25 15.43 -32.01
CA ALA A 701 -51.81 14.94 -33.25
C ALA A 701 -52.48 13.58 -33.06
N TYR A 702 -53.72 13.44 -33.55
CA TYR A 702 -54.48 12.19 -33.51
C TYR A 702 -54.70 11.56 -34.89
N ASN A 703 -54.94 12.37 -35.91
CA ASN A 703 -55.02 11.95 -37.30
C ASN A 703 -54.81 13.14 -38.24
N GLY A 704 -54.95 12.91 -39.55
CA GLY A 704 -54.76 13.94 -40.57
C GLY A 704 -55.64 15.19 -40.43
N THR A 705 -56.77 15.11 -39.70
CA THR A 705 -57.78 16.19 -39.57
C THR A 705 -58.12 16.52 -38.12
N LEU A 706 -57.33 16.04 -37.16
CA LEU A 706 -57.54 16.29 -35.74
C LEU A 706 -56.22 16.35 -35.00
N ALA A 707 -55.90 17.54 -34.52
CA ALA A 707 -54.87 17.80 -33.54
C ALA A 707 -55.33 18.98 -32.67
N PHE A 708 -54.81 19.09 -31.45
CA PHE A 708 -55.06 20.22 -30.56
C PHE A 708 -53.75 20.85 -30.10
N ALA A 709 -53.73 22.17 -29.94
CA ALA A 709 -52.64 22.94 -29.36
C ALA A 709 -53.18 23.85 -28.24
N VAL A 710 -52.46 23.92 -27.11
CA VAL A 710 -52.88 24.59 -25.87
C VAL A 710 -51.73 25.36 -25.20
N GLY A 711 -52.03 26.41 -24.43
CA GLY A 711 -51.03 27.37 -23.95
C GLY A 711 -51.49 28.33 -22.84
N ASP A 712 -50.84 29.48 -22.73
CA ASP A 712 -50.97 30.50 -21.66
C ASP A 712 -52.19 31.45 -21.73
N SER A 713 -52.99 31.40 -22.80
CA SER A 713 -54.12 32.30 -23.04
C SER A 713 -55.51 31.68 -22.82
N GLY A 714 -55.56 30.41 -22.43
CA GLY A 714 -56.78 29.61 -22.24
C GLY A 714 -57.53 29.28 -23.52
N LYS A 715 -56.96 29.63 -24.66
CA LYS A 715 -57.41 29.27 -26.00
C LYS A 715 -56.93 27.87 -26.37
N ILE A 716 -57.84 27.07 -26.90
CA ILE A 716 -57.55 25.74 -27.45
C ILE A 716 -57.71 25.81 -28.96
N TYR A 717 -56.63 25.54 -29.70
CA TYR A 717 -56.63 25.51 -31.16
C TYR A 717 -56.79 24.09 -31.68
N ARG A 718 -57.48 23.94 -32.82
CA ARG A 718 -57.72 22.67 -33.48
C ARG A 718 -57.19 22.68 -34.91
N TRP A 719 -56.52 21.60 -35.30
CA TRP A 719 -56.15 21.32 -36.68
C TRP A 719 -57.32 20.71 -37.44
N LEU A 720 -57.63 21.27 -38.61
CA LEU A 720 -58.75 20.85 -39.47
C LEU A 720 -58.31 20.10 -40.74
N GLY A 721 -57.02 19.78 -40.89
CA GLY A 721 -56.49 19.08 -42.07
C GLY A 721 -55.68 19.94 -43.03
N GLY A 722 -55.83 21.26 -42.95
CA GLY A 722 -55.03 22.22 -43.73
C GLY A 722 -54.73 23.53 -43.01
N SER A 723 -55.42 23.84 -41.92
CA SER A 723 -55.20 25.03 -41.11
C SER A 723 -55.52 24.76 -39.64
N TRP A 724 -54.93 25.59 -38.78
CA TRP A 724 -55.31 25.71 -37.37
C TRP A 724 -56.43 26.74 -37.22
N SER A 725 -57.37 26.47 -36.32
CA SER A 725 -58.43 27.42 -35.94
C SER A 725 -58.64 27.40 -34.44
N GLU A 726 -58.94 28.53 -33.83
CA GLU A 726 -59.39 28.59 -32.43
C GLU A 726 -60.70 27.80 -32.28
N GLN A 727 -60.73 26.82 -31.39
CA GLN A 727 -61.89 25.95 -31.15
C GLN A 727 -62.67 26.38 -29.91
N THR A 728 -62.00 26.85 -28.86
CA THR A 728 -62.63 27.27 -27.61
C THR A 728 -61.72 28.25 -26.89
N ASP A 729 -62.30 29.31 -26.32
CA ASP A 729 -61.66 30.24 -25.38
C ASP A 729 -62.25 29.98 -23.98
N THR A 730 -61.40 29.58 -23.03
CA THR A 730 -61.80 29.26 -21.66
C THR A 730 -61.53 30.39 -20.66
N GLY A 731 -61.19 31.59 -21.15
CA GLY A 731 -60.70 32.71 -20.33
C GLY A 731 -59.19 32.65 -20.12
N SER A 732 -58.66 33.27 -19.07
CA SER A 732 -57.21 33.40 -18.83
C SER A 732 -56.54 32.16 -18.22
N ASN A 733 -57.01 30.95 -18.54
CA ASN A 733 -56.42 29.71 -18.00
C ASN A 733 -55.12 29.36 -18.72
N THR A 734 -54.15 28.75 -18.03
CA THR A 734 -52.96 28.21 -18.69
C THR A 734 -53.09 26.70 -18.82
N PHE A 735 -52.97 26.15 -20.02
CA PHE A 735 -52.95 24.71 -20.25
C PHE A 735 -51.53 24.22 -20.56
N TYR A 736 -51.07 23.23 -19.80
CA TYR A 736 -49.72 22.69 -19.91
C TYR A 736 -49.64 21.43 -20.76
N ALA A 737 -50.73 20.64 -20.83
CA ALA A 737 -50.77 19.41 -21.61
C ALA A 737 -52.12 19.15 -22.27
N VAL A 738 -52.08 18.44 -23.40
CA VAL A 738 -53.25 17.95 -24.11
C VAL A 738 -52.97 16.53 -24.64
N ASP A 739 -53.94 15.63 -24.50
CA ASP A 739 -53.87 14.31 -25.11
C ASP A 739 -55.22 13.89 -25.70
N VAL A 740 -55.18 13.07 -26.76
CA VAL A 740 -56.35 12.69 -27.55
C VAL A 740 -56.41 11.17 -27.66
N TRP A 741 -57.51 10.58 -27.17
CA TRP A 741 -57.78 9.16 -27.35
C TRP A 741 -58.48 8.86 -28.67
N ASN A 742 -59.54 9.62 -28.97
CA ASN A 742 -60.30 9.47 -30.20
C ASN A 742 -61.00 10.77 -30.62
N GLY A 743 -61.74 10.73 -31.73
CA GLY A 743 -62.45 11.90 -32.28
C GLY A 743 -63.44 12.58 -31.33
N SER A 744 -63.85 11.90 -30.25
CA SER A 744 -64.84 12.36 -29.26
C SER A 744 -64.32 12.38 -27.81
N LEU A 745 -63.04 12.13 -27.58
CA LEU A 745 -62.44 12.12 -26.24
C LEU A 745 -61.00 12.63 -26.29
N ALA A 746 -60.80 13.78 -25.66
CA ALA A 746 -59.49 14.38 -25.39
C ALA A 746 -59.56 15.12 -24.05
N PHE A 747 -58.41 15.33 -23.42
CA PHE A 747 -58.28 16.18 -22.24
C PHE A 747 -57.25 17.27 -22.48
N ALA A 748 -57.58 18.50 -22.08
CA ALA A 748 -56.65 19.61 -21.92
C ALA A 748 -56.57 19.92 -20.43
N VAL A 749 -55.34 19.96 -19.89
CA VAL A 749 -55.08 20.08 -18.45
C VAL A 749 -54.11 21.21 -18.15
N GLY A 750 -54.28 21.88 -17.01
CA GLY A 750 -53.65 23.18 -16.80
C GLY A 750 -53.57 23.68 -15.36
N SER A 751 -53.35 24.99 -15.25
CA SER A 751 -53.24 25.74 -14.00
C SER A 751 -54.43 25.50 -13.09
N SER A 752 -54.19 25.54 -11.77
CA SER A 752 -55.21 25.46 -10.74
C SER A 752 -56.11 24.21 -10.83
N GLY A 753 -55.54 23.08 -11.24
CA GLY A 753 -56.30 21.83 -11.41
C GLY A 753 -57.26 21.83 -12.60
N GLY A 754 -57.14 22.76 -13.55
CA GLY A 754 -58.06 22.87 -14.67
C GLY A 754 -58.05 21.63 -15.56
N ILE A 755 -59.20 20.99 -15.77
CA ILE A 755 -59.40 19.88 -16.70
C ILE A 755 -60.56 20.22 -17.63
N TYR A 756 -60.32 20.19 -18.94
CA TYR A 756 -61.35 20.30 -19.97
C TYR A 756 -61.40 19.02 -20.79
N ARG A 757 -62.61 18.54 -21.07
CA ARG A 757 -62.89 17.33 -21.83
C ARG A 757 -63.50 17.66 -23.18
N TRP A 758 -62.94 17.12 -24.25
CA TRP A 758 -63.52 17.18 -25.58
C TRP A 758 -64.62 16.13 -25.72
N LEU A 759 -65.78 16.53 -26.26
CA LEU A 759 -66.94 15.66 -26.50
C LEU A 759 -67.23 15.43 -28.00
N GLY A 760 -66.30 15.74 -28.91
CA GLY A 760 -66.49 15.58 -30.35
C GLY A 760 -66.90 16.84 -31.12
N GLY A 761 -67.40 17.85 -30.42
CA GLY A 761 -67.73 19.16 -31.00
C GLY A 761 -67.46 20.37 -30.11
N ALA A 762 -67.33 20.17 -28.80
CA ALA A 762 -67.05 21.22 -27.83
C ALA A 762 -66.16 20.70 -26.69
N TRP A 763 -65.43 21.62 -26.05
CA TRP A 763 -64.74 21.39 -24.78
C TRP A 763 -65.65 21.77 -23.62
N VAL A 764 -65.71 20.91 -22.60
CA VAL A 764 -66.46 21.16 -21.36
C VAL A 764 -65.54 21.00 -20.15
N ALA A 765 -65.71 21.84 -19.14
CA ALA A 765 -64.97 21.70 -17.88
C ALA A 765 -65.34 20.38 -17.19
N GLN A 766 -64.35 19.64 -16.70
CA GLN A 766 -64.48 18.40 -15.96
C GLN A 766 -64.02 18.63 -14.53
N ALA A 767 -64.72 18.05 -13.56
CA ALA A 767 -64.33 18.13 -12.15
C ALA A 767 -62.91 17.55 -11.95
N SER A 768 -62.09 18.29 -11.19
CA SER A 768 -60.74 17.89 -10.81
C SER A 768 -60.69 17.51 -9.32
N PRO A 769 -59.95 16.45 -8.95
CA PRO A 769 -59.72 16.09 -7.56
C PRO A 769 -58.64 16.95 -6.86
N THR A 770 -57.92 17.81 -7.60
CA THR A 770 -56.81 18.62 -7.09
C THR A 770 -56.94 20.08 -7.53
N THR A 771 -56.32 20.98 -6.77
CA THR A 771 -56.11 22.38 -7.14
C THR A 771 -54.69 22.64 -7.65
N SER A 772 -53.79 21.66 -7.59
CA SER A 772 -52.43 21.76 -8.13
C SER A 772 -52.45 21.89 -9.65
N ALA A 773 -51.46 22.58 -10.22
CA ALA A 773 -51.34 22.66 -11.68
C ALA A 773 -51.09 21.25 -12.25
N ILE A 774 -51.88 20.85 -13.25
CA ILE A 774 -51.73 19.55 -13.91
C ILE A 774 -50.82 19.76 -15.13
N ARG A 775 -49.64 19.15 -15.11
CA ARG A 775 -48.57 19.39 -16.10
C ARG A 775 -48.51 18.37 -17.22
N GLY A 776 -49.01 17.15 -16.98
CA GLY A 776 -49.02 16.08 -17.98
C GLY A 776 -50.31 15.28 -17.95
N VAL A 777 -50.72 14.77 -19.11
CA VAL A 777 -51.84 13.82 -19.26
C VAL A 777 -51.52 12.80 -20.35
N SER A 778 -51.84 11.53 -20.12
CA SER A 778 -51.62 10.45 -21.08
C SER A 778 -52.76 9.43 -21.04
N PHE A 779 -53.38 9.19 -22.19
CA PHE A 779 -54.34 8.10 -22.41
C PHE A 779 -53.64 6.77 -22.67
N VAL A 780 -54.29 5.70 -22.20
CA VAL A 780 -54.12 4.33 -22.71
C VAL A 780 -55.35 3.92 -23.51
N ASN A 781 -56.54 4.19 -22.97
CA ASN A 781 -57.83 3.94 -23.62
C ASN A 781 -58.92 4.87 -23.05
N GLY A 782 -60.16 4.71 -23.51
CA GLY A 782 -61.28 5.59 -23.11
C GLY A 782 -61.66 5.56 -21.61
N SER A 783 -61.21 4.54 -20.88
CA SER A 783 -61.46 4.33 -19.45
C SER A 783 -60.19 4.29 -18.60
N PHE A 784 -59.02 4.57 -19.19
CA PHE A 784 -57.74 4.57 -18.49
C PHE A 784 -56.83 5.68 -19.02
N ALA A 785 -56.61 6.69 -18.18
CA ALA A 785 -55.63 7.75 -18.42
C ALA A 785 -54.97 8.16 -17.10
N LYS A 786 -53.74 8.69 -17.19
CA LYS A 786 -53.02 9.27 -16.06
C LYS A 786 -52.79 10.75 -16.27
N ALA A 787 -52.77 11.51 -15.18
CA ALA A 787 -52.31 12.89 -15.19
C ALA A 787 -51.38 13.14 -14.01
N VAL A 788 -50.46 14.09 -14.14
CA VAL A 788 -49.47 14.41 -13.10
C VAL A 788 -49.45 15.89 -12.80
N THR A 789 -49.09 16.22 -11.57
CA THR A 789 -49.27 17.57 -11.02
C THR A 789 -47.98 18.16 -10.46
N SER A 790 -47.98 19.48 -10.33
CA SER A 790 -46.93 20.20 -9.60
C SER A 790 -46.92 19.92 -8.09
N GLY A 791 -47.99 19.32 -7.55
CA GLY A 791 -48.12 18.97 -6.13
C GLY A 791 -47.63 17.56 -5.79
N GLY A 792 -47.13 16.79 -6.76
CA GLY A 792 -46.69 15.42 -6.57
C GLY A 792 -47.80 14.38 -6.66
N GLU A 793 -49.03 14.80 -7.01
CA GLU A 793 -50.14 13.90 -7.26
C GLU A 793 -50.06 13.27 -8.67
N ILE A 794 -50.44 12.00 -8.76
CA ILE A 794 -50.75 11.28 -9.98
C ILE A 794 -52.24 10.91 -9.94
N LEU A 795 -52.98 11.45 -10.91
CA LEU A 795 -54.42 11.26 -11.06
C LEU A 795 -54.71 10.14 -12.07
N SER A 796 -55.87 9.50 -11.91
CA SER A 796 -56.34 8.40 -12.74
C SER A 796 -57.76 8.65 -13.22
N TRP A 797 -57.98 8.45 -14.52
CA TRP A 797 -59.28 8.51 -15.17
C TRP A 797 -59.84 7.10 -15.30
N ASN A 798 -61.08 6.90 -14.84
CA ASN A 798 -61.74 5.58 -14.86
C ASN A 798 -62.84 5.45 -15.95
N GLY A 799 -62.95 6.42 -16.86
CA GLY A 799 -64.04 6.49 -17.86
C GLY A 799 -65.19 7.43 -17.48
N VAL A 800 -65.29 7.82 -16.21
CA VAL A 800 -66.38 8.67 -15.69
C VAL A 800 -65.84 9.92 -14.97
N SER A 801 -64.84 9.76 -14.11
CA SER A 801 -64.27 10.82 -13.27
C SER A 801 -62.76 10.67 -13.11
N TRP A 802 -62.11 11.78 -12.77
CA TRP A 802 -60.72 11.79 -12.30
C TRP A 802 -60.68 11.58 -10.79
N THR A 803 -59.79 10.70 -10.33
CA THR A 803 -59.49 10.49 -8.91
C THR A 803 -57.98 10.58 -8.69
N GLU A 804 -57.55 11.01 -7.52
CA GLU A 804 -56.16 10.85 -7.11
C GLU A 804 -55.87 9.34 -6.92
N GLU A 805 -54.83 8.83 -7.58
CA GLU A 805 -54.45 7.42 -7.50
C GLU A 805 -53.23 7.23 -6.60
N TRP A 806 -52.30 8.16 -6.67
CA TRP A 806 -51.04 8.08 -5.95
C TRP A 806 -50.49 9.49 -5.76
N GLN A 807 -49.74 9.69 -4.70
CA GLN A 807 -49.06 10.95 -4.44
C GLN A 807 -47.66 10.64 -3.94
N TYR A 808 -46.68 11.43 -4.39
CA TYR A 808 -45.34 11.39 -3.85
C TYR A 808 -45.39 11.69 -2.35
N GLN A 809 -44.97 10.72 -1.54
CA GLN A 809 -45.12 10.77 -0.09
C GLN A 809 -44.19 11.80 0.56
N CYS A 810 -44.72 13.01 0.76
CA CYS A 810 -44.46 13.85 1.93
C CYS A 810 -45.79 14.48 2.40
N ASP A 811 -46.87 13.66 2.45
CA ASP A 811 -48.29 14.01 2.69
C ASP A 811 -48.61 15.52 2.68
N ASN A 812 -49.00 16.03 1.50
CA ASN A 812 -49.57 17.38 1.27
C ASN A 812 -50.61 17.68 2.36
N GLY A 813 -50.56 18.80 3.08
CA GLY A 813 -50.59 20.12 2.50
C GLY A 813 -52.04 20.58 2.44
N ASN A 814 -52.43 21.38 3.45
CA ASN A 814 -53.64 22.19 3.55
C ASN A 814 -54.89 21.60 4.24
N TYR A 815 -54.75 21.22 5.52
CA TYR A 815 -55.76 21.58 6.51
C TYR A 815 -55.05 22.18 7.72
N SER A 816 -55.50 23.36 8.14
CA SER A 816 -55.26 23.95 9.47
C SER A 816 -55.86 23.10 10.61
N ALA A 817 -55.89 21.78 10.46
CA ALA A 817 -56.51 20.81 11.37
C ALA A 817 -55.86 19.40 11.32
N GLY A 818 -54.71 19.22 10.64
CA GLY A 818 -53.85 18.07 10.95
C GLY A 818 -53.14 18.40 12.26
N SER A 819 -53.38 17.62 13.32
CA SER A 819 -53.01 17.94 14.70
C SER A 819 -51.66 18.67 14.76
N SER A 820 -51.69 19.99 15.02
CA SER A 820 -50.54 20.63 15.63
C SER A 820 -50.36 19.86 16.93
N CYS A 821 -49.35 19.00 17.01
CA CYS A 821 -49.05 18.34 18.26
C CYS A 821 -48.64 19.47 19.21
N SER A 822 -49.59 20.00 19.97
CA SER A 822 -49.29 20.72 21.19
C SER A 822 -48.61 19.72 22.11
N ASP A 823 -47.66 20.22 22.89
CA ASP A 823 -46.91 19.63 24.02
C ASP A 823 -47.47 18.39 24.75
N SER A 824 -48.76 18.07 24.62
CA SER A 824 -49.50 17.03 25.33
C SER A 824 -50.01 15.86 24.47
N ASP A 825 -49.86 15.83 23.14
CA ASP A 825 -50.49 14.81 22.29
C ASP A 825 -49.58 13.67 21.79
N SER A 826 -50.10 12.44 21.89
CA SER A 826 -49.54 11.13 21.51
C SER A 826 -49.31 10.92 19.99
N CYS A 827 -48.70 11.88 19.30
CA CYS A 827 -48.38 11.76 17.87
C CYS A 827 -47.30 10.70 17.61
N ALA A 828 -47.47 9.89 16.55
CA ALA A 828 -46.42 8.99 16.06
C ALA A 828 -45.45 9.74 15.13
N THR A 829 -44.14 9.51 15.27
CA THR A 829 -43.12 10.10 14.39
C THR A 829 -43.32 9.76 12.92
N ALA A 830 -43.87 8.57 12.63
CA ALA A 830 -44.18 8.11 11.28
C ALA A 830 -45.23 8.96 10.55
N THR A 831 -46.09 9.68 11.28
CA THR A 831 -47.19 10.47 10.70
C THR A 831 -46.94 11.99 10.72
N SER A 832 -45.81 12.45 11.28
CA SER A 832 -45.47 13.88 11.33
C SER A 832 -44.51 14.29 10.22
N CYS A 833 -44.98 15.15 9.32
CA CYS A 833 -44.16 15.68 8.23
C CYS A 833 -42.96 16.53 8.70
N PRO A 834 -43.12 17.49 9.65
CA PRO A 834 -41.97 18.20 10.21
C PRO A 834 -40.88 17.27 10.79
N SER A 835 -41.28 16.21 11.51
CA SER A 835 -40.36 15.21 12.08
C SER A 835 -39.68 14.39 10.99
N ARG A 836 -40.44 13.86 10.02
CA ARG A 836 -39.90 13.10 8.88
C ARG A 836 -38.96 13.92 8.01
N ASN A 837 -39.26 15.20 7.78
CA ASN A 837 -38.38 16.08 7.00
C ASN A 837 -37.06 16.31 7.75
N SER A 838 -37.10 16.48 9.06
CA SER A 838 -35.89 16.66 9.89
C SER A 838 -35.01 15.42 9.84
N ASN A 839 -35.61 14.23 9.92
CA ASN A 839 -34.89 12.98 9.79
C ASN A 839 -34.24 12.84 8.41
N TYR A 840 -35.01 13.03 7.33
CA TYR A 840 -34.47 12.96 5.95
C TYR A 840 -33.31 13.93 5.71
N SER A 841 -33.44 15.19 6.13
CA SER A 841 -32.37 16.19 6.00
C SER A 841 -31.08 15.74 6.69
N SER A 842 -31.19 15.07 7.84
CA SER A 842 -30.05 14.47 8.54
C SER A 842 -29.44 13.30 7.75
N CYS A 843 -30.26 12.36 7.27
CA CYS A 843 -29.75 11.24 6.46
C CYS A 843 -29.09 11.74 5.17
N ARG A 844 -29.64 12.78 4.54
CA ARG A 844 -29.08 13.43 3.35
C ARG A 844 -27.70 14.02 3.63
N ALA A 845 -27.56 14.81 4.70
CA ALA A 845 -26.26 15.35 5.09
C ALA A 845 -25.21 14.26 5.32
N LYS A 846 -25.62 13.11 5.89
CA LYS A 846 -24.74 11.95 6.02
C LYS A 846 -24.39 11.29 4.69
N ASN A 847 -25.37 11.02 3.82
CA ASN A 847 -25.14 10.29 2.58
C ASN A 847 -24.37 11.10 1.54
N ASP A 848 -24.67 12.39 1.41
CA ASP A 848 -24.12 13.24 0.36
C ASP A 848 -22.78 13.85 0.78
N LEU A 849 -22.63 14.22 2.06
CA LEU A 849 -21.46 14.95 2.57
C LEU A 849 -20.64 14.18 3.61
N ASN A 850 -21.04 12.96 3.98
CA ASN A 850 -20.47 12.23 5.11
C ASN A 850 -20.46 13.03 6.43
N ALA A 851 -21.43 13.93 6.63
CA ALA A 851 -21.53 14.75 7.84
C ALA A 851 -22.22 13.97 8.98
N THR A 852 -21.59 13.92 10.16
CA THR A 852 -22.16 13.27 11.34
C THR A 852 -23.08 14.25 12.08
N ALA A 853 -24.36 13.89 12.24
CA ALA A 853 -25.34 14.76 12.90
C ALA A 853 -25.70 14.26 14.31
N HIS A 854 -25.39 15.07 15.33
CA HIS A 854 -25.76 14.86 16.73
C HIS A 854 -27.05 15.64 17.06
N ALA A 855 -27.83 15.18 18.03
CA ALA A 855 -29.05 15.86 18.47
C ALA A 855 -29.11 16.00 20.00
N VAL A 856 -29.45 17.19 20.50
CA VAL A 856 -29.54 17.50 21.93
C VAL A 856 -30.88 18.12 22.29
N GLY A 857 -31.59 17.48 23.22
CA GLY A 857 -32.89 17.90 23.74
C GLY A 857 -32.78 18.74 25.02
N PHE A 858 -33.35 19.96 25.01
CA PHE A 858 -33.37 20.83 26.19
C PHE A 858 -34.69 20.73 26.94
N GLY A 859 -34.62 20.60 28.26
CA GLY A 859 -35.82 20.52 29.08
C GLY A 859 -36.38 19.10 29.18
N PRO A 860 -37.66 18.92 29.54
CA PRO A 860 -38.29 17.62 29.75
C PRO A 860 -38.60 16.87 28.43
N VAL A 861 -37.74 17.00 27.41
CA VAL A 861 -37.86 16.33 26.11
C VAL A 861 -37.88 14.82 26.26
N ALA A 862 -37.09 14.26 27.18
CA ALA A 862 -37.08 12.81 27.45
C ALA A 862 -38.45 12.27 27.89
N SER A 863 -39.28 13.10 28.54
CA SER A 863 -40.66 12.74 28.90
C SER A 863 -41.68 13.00 27.79
N CYS A 864 -41.33 13.76 26.75
CA CYS A 864 -42.15 13.94 25.55
C CYS A 864 -41.77 12.91 24.49
N ASN A 865 -42.54 11.82 24.38
CA ASN A 865 -42.24 10.71 23.47
C ASN A 865 -42.05 11.17 22.01
N PHE A 866 -42.81 12.17 21.55
CA PHE A 866 -42.72 12.66 20.18
C PHE A 866 -41.42 13.46 19.90
N ALA A 867 -41.09 14.41 20.78
CA ALA A 867 -39.86 15.20 20.67
C ALA A 867 -38.61 14.31 20.83
N ASN A 868 -38.63 13.42 21.83
CA ASN A 868 -37.57 12.44 22.09
C ASN A 868 -37.29 11.56 20.87
N ASN A 869 -38.33 10.96 20.29
CA ASN A 869 -38.17 10.08 19.12
C ASN A 869 -37.73 10.86 17.86
N THR A 870 -38.12 12.12 17.72
CA THR A 870 -37.73 12.93 16.57
C THR A 870 -36.24 13.28 16.60
N LEU A 871 -35.74 13.78 17.73
CA LEU A 871 -34.32 14.10 17.88
C LEU A 871 -33.46 12.83 17.88
N TYR A 872 -33.94 11.74 18.48
CA TYR A 872 -33.28 10.45 18.38
C TYR A 872 -33.15 9.98 16.93
N ALA A 873 -34.21 10.08 16.12
CA ALA A 873 -34.18 9.71 14.71
C ALA A 873 -33.20 10.59 13.91
N VAL A 874 -33.16 11.91 14.17
CA VAL A 874 -32.19 12.82 13.56
C VAL A 874 -30.76 12.37 13.83
N ALA A 875 -30.43 12.04 15.09
CA ALA A 875 -29.11 11.53 15.45
C ALA A 875 -28.82 10.17 14.82
N GLN A 876 -29.77 9.24 14.84
CA GLN A 876 -29.61 7.91 14.22
C GLN A 876 -29.31 8.01 12.71
N CYS A 877 -30.05 8.84 11.97
CA CYS A 877 -29.81 9.03 10.54
C CYS A 877 -28.46 9.69 10.25
N GLY A 878 -28.06 10.64 11.09
CA GLY A 878 -26.76 11.28 11.03
C GLY A 878 -25.60 10.41 11.53
N GLN A 879 -25.87 9.20 12.03
CA GLN A 879 -24.92 8.36 12.77
C GLN A 879 -24.22 9.08 13.95
N GLY A 880 -24.92 10.03 14.57
CA GLY A 880 -24.43 10.77 15.73
C GLY A 880 -25.04 10.34 17.05
N LEU A 881 -24.71 11.10 18.08
CA LEU A 881 -25.16 10.89 19.46
C LEU A 881 -26.47 11.64 19.73
N TYR A 882 -27.31 11.04 20.56
CA TYR A 882 -28.53 11.65 21.08
C TYR A 882 -28.45 11.79 22.60
N PHE A 883 -28.81 12.96 23.12
CA PHE A 883 -28.94 13.22 24.55
C PHE A 883 -30.08 14.20 24.83
N ALA A 884 -30.78 14.06 25.94
CA ALA A 884 -31.77 15.03 26.38
C ALA A 884 -31.82 15.09 27.91
N SER A 885 -31.90 16.29 28.49
CA SER A 885 -32.04 16.48 29.94
C SER A 885 -32.78 17.77 30.27
N SER A 886 -33.56 17.71 31.36
CA SER A 886 -34.17 18.89 32.00
C SER A 886 -33.25 19.53 33.05
N ASN A 887 -32.12 18.90 33.36
CA ASN A 887 -31.10 19.41 34.25
C ASN A 887 -30.02 20.16 33.45
N ALA A 888 -29.95 21.47 33.64
CA ALA A 888 -29.02 22.34 32.94
C ALA A 888 -27.54 21.99 33.20
N SER A 889 -27.20 21.44 34.36
CA SER A 889 -25.83 21.00 34.66
C SER A 889 -25.41 19.78 33.83
N GLU A 890 -26.28 18.78 33.74
CA GLU A 890 -26.03 17.56 32.94
C GLU A 890 -25.89 17.89 31.45
N LEU A 891 -26.72 18.83 30.98
CA LEU A 891 -26.70 19.26 29.60
C LEU A 891 -25.39 20.01 29.26
N ALA A 892 -24.92 20.89 30.16
CA ALA A 892 -23.62 21.53 30.01
C ALA A 892 -22.45 20.52 30.00
N ASP A 893 -22.48 19.50 30.86
CA ASP A 893 -21.45 18.45 30.89
C ASP A 893 -21.43 17.62 29.60
N PHE A 894 -22.61 17.27 29.08
CA PHE A 894 -22.73 16.58 27.79
C PHE A 894 -22.17 17.41 26.65
N TYR A 895 -22.47 18.71 26.59
CA TYR A 895 -21.94 19.62 25.56
C TYR A 895 -20.42 19.67 25.55
N ARG A 896 -19.81 19.79 26.73
CA ARG A 896 -18.35 19.75 26.86
C ARG A 896 -17.79 18.40 26.40
N SER A 897 -18.45 17.29 26.72
CA SER A 897 -18.07 15.95 26.27
C SER A 897 -18.18 15.78 24.75
N LEU A 898 -19.27 16.29 24.16
CA LEU A 898 -19.51 16.23 22.72
C LEU A 898 -18.50 17.08 21.95
N ALA A 899 -18.26 18.32 22.39
CA ALA A 899 -17.24 19.19 21.80
C ALA A 899 -15.86 18.52 21.82
N ARG A 900 -15.49 17.88 22.94
CA ARG A 900 -14.23 17.13 23.05
C ARG A 900 -14.18 15.93 22.11
N THR A 901 -15.29 15.19 21.97
CA THR A 901 -15.37 14.06 21.04
C THR A 901 -15.18 14.53 19.60
N ILE A 902 -15.77 15.68 19.23
CA ILE A 902 -15.60 16.30 17.91
C ILE A 902 -14.14 16.73 17.70
N VAL A 903 -13.53 17.41 18.67
CA VAL A 903 -12.11 17.80 18.60
C VAL A 903 -11.21 16.56 18.47
N GLN A 904 -11.42 15.52 19.27
CA GLN A 904 -10.66 14.27 19.21
C GLN A 904 -10.84 13.54 17.87
N ALA A 905 -12.07 13.47 17.36
CA ALA A 905 -12.35 12.87 16.06
C ALA A 905 -11.73 13.66 14.89
N SER A 906 -11.45 14.95 15.11
CA SER A 906 -10.87 15.86 14.13
C SER A 906 -9.34 16.01 14.23
N ASN A 907 -8.71 15.47 15.28
CA ASN A 907 -7.29 15.60 15.53
C ASN A 907 -6.47 14.90 14.44
N ALA A 908 -5.62 15.67 13.76
CA ALA A 908 -4.76 15.21 12.67
C ALA A 908 -3.26 15.26 13.04
N SER A 909 -2.93 15.38 14.33
CA SER A 909 -1.55 15.57 14.79
C SER A 909 -1.19 14.75 16.03
N GLN A 910 0.07 14.30 16.09
CA GLN A 910 0.69 13.63 17.25
C GLN A 910 0.96 14.56 18.44
N ILE A 911 1.04 15.88 18.19
CA ILE A 911 1.30 16.90 19.22
C ILE A 911 0.02 17.11 20.06
N MET A 912 0.18 17.12 21.37
CA MET A 912 -0.87 17.35 22.34
C MET A 912 -0.65 18.70 23.04
N THR A 913 -1.61 19.63 22.91
CA THR A 913 -1.61 20.85 23.76
C THR A 913 -2.62 20.74 24.90
N LEU A 914 -2.24 21.30 26.05
CA LEU A 914 -2.90 21.08 27.33
C LEU A 914 -3.10 22.39 28.09
N SER A 915 -4.23 22.49 28.79
CA SER A 915 -4.50 23.52 29.80
C SER A 915 -4.41 22.93 31.22
N GLY A 916 -3.35 23.23 31.98
CA GLY A 916 -3.22 22.82 33.39
C GLY A 916 -1.78 22.67 33.89
N SER A 917 -1.62 22.48 35.20
CA SER A 917 -0.33 22.10 35.81
C SER A 917 -0.15 20.58 35.72
N ILE A 918 0.90 20.14 35.03
CA ILE A 918 1.19 18.72 34.79
C ILE A 918 2.43 18.34 35.58
N ASN A 919 2.33 17.25 36.34
CA ASN A 919 3.46 16.60 36.97
C ASN A 919 3.55 15.18 36.40
N SER A 920 4.35 15.03 35.35
CA SER A 920 4.48 13.78 34.63
C SER A 920 5.93 13.54 34.23
N THR A 921 6.37 12.29 34.39
CA THR A 921 7.73 11.85 34.04
C THR A 921 7.69 10.37 33.66
N LEU A 922 8.16 10.00 32.48
CA LEU A 922 8.50 8.62 32.12
C LEU A 922 9.99 8.42 32.39
N PHE A 923 10.35 7.38 33.14
CA PHE A 923 11.76 7.11 33.42
C PHE A 923 12.40 6.22 32.34
N PRO A 924 13.67 6.49 31.96
CA PRO A 924 14.36 5.85 30.84
C PRO A 924 14.77 4.38 31.08
N ASP A 925 14.46 3.83 32.24
CA ASP A 925 14.57 2.41 32.56
C ASP A 925 13.27 1.63 32.24
N SER A 926 12.28 2.28 31.63
CA SER A 926 11.06 1.62 31.14
C SER A 926 11.33 0.89 29.82
N TYR A 927 10.87 -0.35 29.67
CA TYR A 927 11.08 -1.18 28.48
C TYR A 927 9.99 -2.23 28.24
N LEU A 928 9.95 -2.75 27.01
CA LEU A 928 9.29 -4.00 26.65
C LEU A 928 10.37 -5.07 26.40
N GLU A 929 10.16 -6.29 26.88
CA GLU A 929 11.09 -7.40 26.70
C GLU A 929 10.41 -8.58 26.00
N PHE A 930 11.10 -9.16 25.03
CA PHE A 930 10.62 -10.28 24.23
C PHE A 930 11.67 -11.39 24.20
N HIS A 931 11.29 -12.60 24.61
CA HIS A 931 12.09 -13.79 24.38
C HIS A 931 11.60 -14.43 23.08
N TYR A 932 12.50 -14.83 22.20
CA TYR A 932 12.14 -15.32 20.88
C TYR A 932 13.13 -16.35 20.34
N VAL A 933 12.67 -17.15 19.38
CA VAL A 933 13.51 -18.02 18.55
C VAL A 933 13.91 -17.24 17.30
N PRO A 934 15.19 -16.89 17.10
CA PRO A 934 15.64 -16.11 15.95
C PRO A 934 15.28 -16.74 14.62
N SER A 935 14.94 -15.90 13.63
CA SER A 935 14.63 -16.37 12.27
C SER A 935 15.87 -16.63 11.40
N VAL A 936 17.01 -16.08 11.79
CA VAL A 936 18.32 -16.31 11.15
C VAL A 936 19.14 -17.24 12.07
N PRO A 937 19.85 -18.24 11.52
CA PRO A 937 20.67 -19.15 12.31
C PRO A 937 21.79 -18.44 13.08
N GLU A 938 22.30 -19.12 14.12
CA GLU A 938 23.45 -18.69 14.91
C GLU A 938 24.67 -18.41 14.02
N TYR A 939 25.54 -17.52 14.50
CA TYR A 939 26.78 -17.16 13.83
C TYR A 939 27.67 -18.40 13.62
N GLU A 940 28.08 -18.62 12.37
CA GLU A 940 29.08 -19.63 12.06
C GLU A 940 30.48 -19.12 12.42
N TYR A 941 31.41 -20.05 12.64
CA TYR A 941 32.82 -19.71 12.84
C TYR A 941 33.35 -18.93 11.61
N GLN A 942 34.06 -17.82 11.86
CA GLN A 942 34.60 -16.91 10.82
C GLN A 942 33.55 -16.07 10.06
N GLU A 943 32.45 -15.71 10.71
CA GLU A 943 31.55 -14.65 10.21
C GLU A 943 31.89 -13.30 10.86
N LEU A 944 31.94 -12.24 10.05
CA LEU A 944 32.13 -10.86 10.50
C LEU A 944 30.82 -10.10 10.26
N GLU A 945 30.25 -9.53 11.31
CA GLU A 945 29.08 -8.65 11.21
C GLU A 945 29.54 -7.22 10.89
N ILE A 946 28.82 -6.54 10.01
CA ILE A 946 29.09 -5.16 9.59
C ILE A 946 27.76 -4.39 9.54
N GLN A 947 27.76 -3.21 10.14
CA GLN A 947 26.66 -2.25 10.07
C GLN A 947 26.90 -1.17 9.01
N ARG A 948 25.81 -0.72 8.38
CA ARG A 948 25.82 0.30 7.34
C ARG A 948 24.62 1.23 7.42
N GLU A 949 24.83 2.44 6.93
CA GLU A 949 23.81 3.46 6.73
C GLU A 949 23.86 3.89 5.26
N THR A 950 22.73 3.92 4.56
CA THR A 950 22.70 4.46 3.19
C THR A 950 22.83 5.98 3.22
N PRO A 951 23.21 6.61 2.09
CA PRO A 951 22.95 8.03 1.89
C PRO A 951 21.48 8.37 2.15
N TYR A 952 21.22 9.65 2.45
CA TYR A 952 19.85 10.13 2.59
C TYR A 952 19.08 9.99 1.27
N PHE A 953 17.80 9.65 1.38
CA PHE A 953 16.92 9.48 0.25
C PHE A 953 16.69 10.83 -0.45
N ALA A 954 16.81 10.85 -1.77
CA ALA A 954 16.59 12.07 -2.56
C ALA A 954 15.14 12.60 -2.47
N SER A 955 14.19 11.72 -2.12
CA SER A 955 12.78 12.03 -1.93
C SER A 955 12.18 11.10 -0.87
N CYS A 956 10.88 10.84 -0.92
CA CYS A 956 10.27 9.74 -0.15
C CYS A 956 10.78 8.37 -0.58
N GLN A 957 11.44 8.31 -1.74
CA GLN A 957 12.06 7.13 -2.30
C GLN A 957 13.58 7.19 -2.20
N GLY A 958 14.15 6.05 -1.87
CA GLY A 958 15.58 5.77 -1.95
C GLY A 958 15.81 4.28 -2.15
N ASP A 959 17.05 3.86 -2.00
CA ASP A 959 17.43 2.48 -2.23
C ASP A 959 18.48 2.00 -1.22
N LEU A 960 18.52 0.69 -1.08
CA LEU A 960 19.45 -0.06 -0.25
C LEU A 960 20.17 -1.07 -1.15
N TYR A 961 21.44 -0.84 -1.43
CA TYR A 961 22.27 -1.84 -2.10
C TYR A 961 22.75 -2.88 -1.10
N VAL A 962 22.44 -4.16 -1.36
CA VAL A 962 22.93 -5.28 -0.56
C VAL A 962 24.01 -6.00 -1.34
N PRO A 963 25.28 -5.99 -0.89
CA PRO A 963 26.38 -6.67 -1.56
C PRO A 963 26.17 -8.18 -1.67
N LEU A 964 26.69 -8.80 -2.74
CA LEU A 964 26.51 -10.23 -2.98
C LEU A 964 27.13 -11.10 -1.87
N GLN A 965 28.22 -10.64 -1.29
CA GLN A 965 28.97 -11.30 -0.21
C GLN A 965 28.23 -11.26 1.14
N MET A 966 27.25 -10.36 1.29
CA MET A 966 26.60 -10.06 2.56
C MET A 966 25.25 -10.77 2.70
N ARG A 967 25.06 -11.44 3.84
CA ARG A 967 23.76 -11.94 4.29
C ARG A 967 23.18 -10.96 5.30
N ILE A 968 22.03 -10.37 4.99
CA ILE A 968 21.37 -9.40 5.88
C ILE A 968 20.79 -10.10 7.10
N ASP A 969 21.07 -9.55 8.28
CA ASP A 969 20.44 -9.95 9.55
C ASP A 969 19.29 -9.02 9.91
N SER A 970 19.54 -7.71 9.81
CA SER A 970 18.57 -6.65 10.11
C SER A 970 18.68 -5.57 9.04
N ALA A 971 17.55 -5.05 8.59
CA ALA A 971 17.50 -3.86 7.77
C ALA A 971 16.30 -3.05 8.20
N ARG A 972 16.46 -1.74 8.35
CA ARG A 972 15.42 -0.82 8.82
C ARG A 972 15.50 0.45 8.02
N VAL A 973 14.35 1.07 7.76
CA VAL A 973 14.29 2.39 7.11
C VAL A 973 13.79 3.43 8.11
N THR A 974 14.48 4.58 8.19
CA THR A 974 14.05 5.71 9.02
C THR A 974 12.85 6.43 8.40
N SER A 975 12.01 6.98 9.25
CA SER A 975 10.87 7.79 8.87
C SER A 975 10.64 8.91 9.90
N PHE A 976 10.99 10.14 9.52
CA PHE A 976 10.72 11.32 10.34
C PHE A 976 9.31 11.84 10.08
N SER A 977 8.36 11.33 10.85
CA SER A 977 6.92 11.59 10.73
C SER A 977 6.48 12.88 11.45
N SER A 978 7.21 13.29 12.48
CA SER A 978 7.00 14.54 13.21
C SER A 978 5.60 14.70 13.79
N ALA A 979 4.72 15.46 13.14
CA ALA A 979 3.34 15.67 13.60
C ALA A 979 2.36 14.65 12.97
N GLU A 980 2.78 13.93 11.93
CA GLU A 980 2.00 12.91 11.21
C GLU A 980 2.47 11.49 11.60
N TRP A 981 1.98 10.45 10.93
CA TRP A 981 2.40 9.07 11.19
C TRP A 981 3.10 8.46 9.98
N THR A 982 4.13 7.68 10.20
CA THR A 982 4.67 6.72 9.24
C THR A 982 3.58 5.71 8.92
N ALA A 983 2.98 5.83 7.75
CA ALA A 983 1.73 5.14 7.45
C ALA A 983 1.91 3.98 6.49
N ASN A 984 2.81 4.12 5.52
CA ASN A 984 3.03 3.11 4.50
C ASN A 984 4.50 3.06 4.09
N VAL A 985 5.08 1.85 4.06
CA VAL A 985 6.40 1.60 3.47
C VAL A 985 6.27 0.50 2.44
N THR A 986 6.81 0.74 1.25
CA THR A 986 6.80 -0.24 0.16
C THR A 986 8.21 -0.53 -0.36
N LEU A 987 8.41 -1.74 -0.89
CA LEU A 987 9.68 -2.31 -1.33
C LEU A 987 9.58 -2.76 -2.80
N LYS A 988 10.60 -2.49 -3.60
CA LYS A 988 10.74 -2.96 -4.99
C LYS A 988 12.14 -3.51 -5.25
N ASN A 989 12.23 -4.67 -5.90
CA ASN A 989 13.47 -5.30 -6.36
C ASN A 989 13.19 -6.26 -7.53
N SER A 990 14.13 -7.13 -7.90
CA SER A 990 13.92 -8.08 -9.02
C SER A 990 12.79 -9.09 -8.79
N ALA A 991 12.44 -9.37 -7.53
CA ALA A 991 11.40 -10.34 -7.16
C ALA A 991 10.03 -9.70 -6.94
N TYR A 992 9.98 -8.42 -6.53
CA TYR A 992 8.76 -7.74 -6.13
C TYR A 992 8.61 -6.38 -6.80
N ASP A 993 7.41 -6.07 -7.30
CA ASP A 993 7.04 -4.73 -7.79
C ASP A 993 6.22 -4.00 -6.71
N TRP A 994 6.83 -3.01 -6.05
CA TRP A 994 6.23 -2.17 -4.99
C TRP A 994 5.33 -2.92 -3.99
N LEU A 995 5.90 -3.92 -3.32
CA LEU A 995 5.25 -4.68 -2.25
C LEU A 995 5.09 -3.82 -0.99
N ASN A 996 3.90 -3.83 -0.39
CA ASN A 996 3.67 -3.20 0.90
C ASN A 996 4.29 -4.02 2.03
N VAL A 997 5.31 -3.47 2.69
CA VAL A 997 6.03 -4.11 3.81
C VAL A 997 5.57 -3.60 5.18
N PHE A 998 4.91 -2.45 5.21
CA PHE A 998 4.28 -1.91 6.42
C PHE A 998 3.11 -1.00 6.08
N ASN A 999 1.98 -1.18 6.76
CA ASN A 999 0.80 -0.33 6.64
C ASN A 999 0.14 -0.14 8.02
N LEU A 1000 0.17 1.09 8.53
CA LEU A 1000 -0.37 1.43 9.84
C LEU A 1000 -1.90 1.27 9.91
N SER A 1001 -2.61 1.45 8.78
CA SER A 1001 -4.07 1.34 8.71
C SER A 1001 -4.58 -0.08 8.98
N VAL A 1002 -3.71 -1.08 8.95
CA VAL A 1002 -4.04 -2.47 9.33
C VAL A 1002 -4.36 -2.57 10.83
N TYR A 1003 -3.76 -1.71 11.66
CA TYR A 1003 -4.03 -1.68 13.10
C TYR A 1003 -5.31 -0.90 13.42
N ASN A 1004 -5.50 0.28 12.82
CA ASN A 1004 -6.72 1.07 12.98
C ASN A 1004 -7.06 1.83 11.68
N GLY A 1005 -8.23 1.53 11.12
CA GLY A 1005 -8.70 2.09 9.85
C GLY A 1005 -9.46 3.42 9.96
N SER A 1006 -9.71 3.94 11.18
CA SER A 1006 -10.43 5.20 11.38
C SER A 1006 -9.57 6.33 11.92
N THR A 1007 -8.58 6.04 12.77
CA THR A 1007 -7.68 7.04 13.37
C THR A 1007 -6.34 6.42 13.77
N PHE A 1008 -5.27 7.22 13.74
CA PHE A 1008 -3.94 6.83 14.20
C PHE A 1008 -3.61 7.30 15.63
N ILE A 1009 -4.51 8.02 16.30
CA ILE A 1009 -4.24 8.63 17.63
C ILE A 1009 -3.94 7.58 18.70
N ASP A 1010 -4.60 6.42 18.60
CA ASP A 1010 -4.42 5.30 19.53
C ASP A 1010 -3.45 4.23 19.01
N THR A 1011 -2.87 4.46 17.83
CA THR A 1011 -1.80 3.62 17.28
C THR A 1011 -0.47 4.32 17.52
N GLY A 1012 0.57 3.55 17.82
CA GLY A 1012 1.95 4.06 17.80
C GLY A 1012 2.41 4.50 16.41
N ASP A 1013 3.65 4.95 16.33
CA ASP A 1013 4.25 5.42 15.08
C ASP A 1013 5.71 4.93 15.00
N PRO A 1014 6.04 4.09 14.00
CA PRO A 1014 7.41 3.69 13.80
C PRO A 1014 8.27 4.85 13.31
N PHE A 1015 9.31 5.20 14.07
CA PHE A 1015 10.45 5.92 13.51
C PHE A 1015 11.25 5.01 12.56
N PHE A 1016 11.33 3.71 12.87
CA PHE A 1016 11.89 2.71 11.97
C PHE A 1016 10.86 1.69 11.55
N VAL A 1017 10.87 1.40 10.26
CA VAL A 1017 10.21 0.22 9.72
C VAL A 1017 11.28 -0.82 9.40
N SER A 1018 11.33 -1.88 10.21
CA SER A 1018 12.19 -3.04 9.97
C SER A 1018 11.68 -3.83 8.77
N LEU A 1019 12.59 -4.18 7.89
CA LEU A 1019 12.35 -4.98 6.70
C LEU A 1019 12.64 -6.44 7.03
N ASN A 1020 11.78 -7.33 6.57
CA ASN A 1020 12.05 -8.76 6.68
C ASN A 1020 13.21 -9.10 5.71
N HIS A 1021 14.32 -9.63 6.25
CA HIS A 1021 15.52 -9.98 5.49
C HIS A 1021 15.25 -10.90 4.29
N SER A 1022 14.24 -11.78 4.38
CA SER A 1022 13.85 -12.68 3.30
C SER A 1022 13.26 -11.99 2.07
N LEU A 1023 12.83 -10.73 2.20
CA LEU A 1023 12.30 -9.92 1.10
C LEU A 1023 13.40 -9.15 0.36
N LEU A 1024 14.59 -9.02 0.95
CA LEU A 1024 15.72 -8.31 0.37
C LEU A 1024 16.54 -9.22 -0.53
N ARG A 1025 17.17 -8.64 -1.55
CA ARG A 1025 17.98 -9.36 -2.54
C ARG A 1025 19.41 -8.85 -2.53
N SER A 1026 20.36 -9.78 -2.38
CA SER A 1026 21.80 -9.50 -2.49
C SER A 1026 22.24 -9.39 -3.95
N GLY A 1027 23.25 -8.56 -4.22
CA GLY A 1027 23.77 -8.25 -5.53
C GLY A 1027 22.95 -7.22 -6.32
N GLU A 1028 21.98 -6.54 -5.71
CA GLU A 1028 21.15 -5.54 -6.37
C GLU A 1028 20.64 -4.44 -5.42
N HIS A 1029 20.10 -3.36 -6.01
CA HIS A 1029 19.44 -2.29 -5.27
C HIS A 1029 18.01 -2.68 -4.91
N ASN A 1030 17.66 -2.51 -3.63
CA ASN A 1030 16.32 -2.70 -3.08
C ASN A 1030 15.70 -1.31 -2.87
N TYR A 1031 14.76 -0.93 -3.72
CA TYR A 1031 14.11 0.39 -3.69
C TYR A 1031 13.02 0.45 -2.63
N LEU A 1032 12.98 1.54 -1.87
CA LEU A 1032 12.06 1.77 -0.76
C LEU A 1032 11.29 3.07 -0.98
N ASP A 1033 10.01 3.10 -0.61
CA ASP A 1033 9.16 4.30 -0.60
C ASP A 1033 8.50 4.43 0.77
N VAL A 1034 8.75 5.54 1.48
CA VAL A 1034 8.26 5.82 2.83
C VAL A 1034 7.23 6.95 2.78
N ARG A 1035 5.99 6.68 3.18
CA ARG A 1035 4.87 7.64 3.12
C ARG A 1035 4.28 7.93 4.48
N LEU A 1036 4.01 9.21 4.70
CA LEU A 1036 3.35 9.73 5.89
C LEU A 1036 1.85 9.94 5.63
N GLN A 1037 1.04 9.80 6.69
CA GLN A 1037 -0.37 10.15 6.69
C GLN A 1037 -0.74 10.84 8.01
N SER A 1038 -1.65 11.83 7.93
CA SER A 1038 -2.24 12.45 9.13
C SER A 1038 -3.46 11.68 9.65
N SER A 1039 -4.09 10.87 8.79
CA SER A 1039 -5.18 9.93 9.12
C SER A 1039 -5.28 8.86 8.02
N PRO A 1040 -5.95 7.71 8.27
CA PRO A 1040 -6.10 6.66 7.25
C PRO A 1040 -6.61 7.21 5.92
N GLY A 1041 -5.80 7.05 4.86
CA GLY A 1041 -6.13 7.50 3.51
C GLY A 1041 -5.78 8.97 3.19
N ASN A 1042 -5.34 9.75 4.18
CA ASN A 1042 -4.91 11.13 3.98
C ASN A 1042 -3.37 11.23 3.87
N GLN A 1043 -2.85 10.85 2.70
CA GLN A 1043 -1.41 10.82 2.43
C GLN A 1043 -0.81 12.21 2.28
N SER A 1044 0.29 12.43 3.00
CA SER A 1044 1.08 13.65 2.90
C SER A 1044 1.75 13.76 1.53
N ALA A 1045 1.74 14.97 0.98
CA ALA A 1045 2.45 15.26 -0.27
C ALA A 1045 3.98 15.30 -0.06
N THR A 1046 4.42 15.43 1.18
CA THR A 1046 5.82 15.60 1.57
C THR A 1046 6.25 14.55 2.61
N CYS A 1047 7.53 14.27 2.65
CA CYS A 1047 8.19 13.43 3.64
C CYS A 1047 9.57 14.02 3.91
N SER A 1048 10.26 13.52 4.93
CA SER A 1048 11.63 13.94 5.20
C SER A 1048 12.59 13.43 4.12
N GLN A 1049 13.39 14.35 3.55
CA GLN A 1049 14.53 14.03 2.67
C GLN A 1049 15.76 13.53 3.45
N LYS A 1050 15.61 13.29 4.76
CA LYS A 1050 16.65 12.73 5.64
C LYS A 1050 16.35 11.27 6.01
N ASN A 1051 15.34 10.66 5.39
CA ASN A 1051 15.11 9.22 5.49
C ASN A 1051 16.32 8.46 4.89
N ARG A 1052 16.67 7.31 5.46
CA ARG A 1052 17.76 6.42 5.01
C ARG A 1052 17.51 5.00 5.52
N ALA A 1053 18.18 4.02 4.92
CA ALA A 1053 18.19 2.66 5.46
C ALA A 1053 19.43 2.44 6.34
N ILE A 1054 19.24 1.72 7.45
CA ILE A 1054 20.30 1.22 8.33
C ILE A 1054 20.19 -0.29 8.33
N TYR A 1055 21.28 -0.98 8.04
CA TYR A 1055 21.28 -2.44 7.93
C TYR A 1055 22.55 -3.05 8.48
N GLU A 1056 22.39 -4.27 8.96
CA GLU A 1056 23.43 -5.11 9.54
C GLU A 1056 23.42 -6.42 8.78
N GLY A 1057 24.60 -6.89 8.44
CA GLY A 1057 24.75 -8.16 7.75
C GLY A 1057 26.09 -8.80 8.04
N ARG A 1058 26.15 -10.10 7.75
CA ARG A 1058 27.36 -10.89 7.94
C ARG A 1058 28.01 -11.15 6.62
N ILE A 1059 29.33 -11.14 6.65
CA ILE A 1059 30.15 -11.67 5.59
C ILE A 1059 30.99 -12.82 6.15
N ARG A 1060 31.27 -13.80 5.28
CA ARG A 1060 32.18 -14.88 5.62
C ARG A 1060 33.62 -14.37 5.52
N ALA A 1061 34.31 -14.22 6.64
CA ALA A 1061 35.71 -13.78 6.71
C ALA A 1061 36.69 -14.94 6.45
N ALA A 1062 36.37 -15.80 5.49
CA ALA A 1062 37.15 -16.97 5.13
C ALA A 1062 36.89 -17.42 3.70
N VAL A 1063 37.93 -17.94 3.04
CA VAL A 1063 37.84 -18.54 1.71
C VAL A 1063 38.16 -20.02 1.77
N ASN A 1064 37.58 -20.79 0.84
CA ASN A 1064 37.91 -22.22 0.71
C ASN A 1064 39.28 -22.42 0.07
N TYR A 1065 39.77 -23.67 0.10
CA TYR A 1065 41.01 -24.06 -0.57
C TYR A 1065 40.99 -23.63 -2.05
N SER A 1066 42.13 -23.10 -2.49
CA SER A 1066 42.39 -22.67 -3.85
C SER A 1066 42.29 -23.81 -4.86
N GLY A 1067 42.36 -23.48 -6.15
CA GLY A 1067 42.79 -24.45 -7.17
C GLY A 1067 44.20 -24.98 -6.88
N VAL A 1068 44.67 -25.94 -7.67
CA VAL A 1068 46.02 -26.49 -7.51
C VAL A 1068 47.05 -25.50 -8.09
N PHE A 1069 47.99 -25.05 -7.27
CA PHE A 1069 49.07 -24.12 -7.65
C PHE A 1069 50.45 -24.80 -7.56
N ILE A 1070 51.44 -24.20 -8.23
CA ILE A 1070 52.81 -24.71 -8.30
C ILE A 1070 53.55 -24.47 -6.98
N GLU A 1071 53.32 -23.34 -6.32
CA GLU A 1071 54.00 -22.95 -5.09
C GLU A 1071 53.06 -22.67 -3.92
N CYS A 1072 53.53 -23.00 -2.71
CA CYS A 1072 52.91 -22.60 -1.44
C CYS A 1072 53.99 -21.97 -0.56
N ARG A 1073 54.16 -20.66 -0.70
CA ARG A 1073 55.16 -19.90 0.06
C ARG A 1073 54.51 -18.82 0.90
N ALA A 1074 55.06 -18.58 2.08
CA ALA A 1074 54.62 -17.52 2.99
C ALA A 1074 54.84 -16.13 2.39
N ARG A 1075 53.98 -15.17 2.74
CA ARG A 1075 54.00 -13.80 2.20
C ARG A 1075 53.83 -12.75 3.29
N ASN A 1076 54.62 -11.68 3.18
CA ASN A 1076 54.46 -10.43 3.93
C ASN A 1076 53.82 -9.39 3.02
N ALA A 1077 52.63 -8.89 3.35
CA ALA A 1077 51.87 -7.97 2.51
C ALA A 1077 51.45 -6.71 3.28
N THR A 1078 51.43 -5.57 2.58
CA THR A 1078 50.84 -4.32 3.07
C THR A 1078 49.43 -4.18 2.50
N ILE A 1079 48.43 -4.07 3.37
CA ILE A 1079 47.01 -4.00 3.03
C ILE A 1079 46.46 -2.66 3.49
N TYR A 1080 45.87 -1.91 2.57
CA TYR A 1080 45.16 -0.67 2.88
C TYR A 1080 43.71 -0.97 3.28
N TYR A 1081 43.20 -0.22 4.25
CA TYR A 1081 41.84 -0.35 4.73
C TYR A 1081 41.13 1.01 4.75
N ASP A 1082 39.81 0.96 4.62
CA ASP A 1082 38.88 2.07 4.67
C ASP A 1082 37.76 1.67 5.65
N LEU A 1083 37.63 2.41 6.76
CA LEU A 1083 36.64 2.12 7.80
C LEU A 1083 35.41 3.04 7.73
N ASP A 1084 35.46 4.13 6.96
CA ASP A 1084 34.37 5.09 6.81
C ASP A 1084 33.66 5.01 5.44
N TYR A 1085 34.18 4.18 4.54
CA TYR A 1085 33.62 3.79 3.24
C TYR A 1085 33.55 4.94 2.25
N ASP A 1086 34.45 5.90 2.36
CA ASP A 1086 34.57 7.02 1.45
C ASP A 1086 35.45 6.72 0.21
N SER A 1087 35.92 5.46 0.09
CA SER A 1087 36.80 4.95 -0.96
C SER A 1087 38.24 5.49 -0.88
N ALA A 1088 38.59 6.25 0.17
CA ALA A 1088 39.94 6.66 0.46
C ALA A 1088 40.51 5.82 1.62
N PRO A 1089 41.79 5.42 1.56
CA PRO A 1089 42.38 4.61 2.62
C PRO A 1089 42.62 5.44 3.90
N ASP A 1090 42.00 5.02 5.00
CA ASP A 1090 42.24 5.52 6.36
C ASP A 1090 43.66 5.19 6.87
N GLY A 1091 44.21 4.07 6.38
CA GLY A 1091 45.51 3.60 6.78
C GLY A 1091 45.89 2.27 6.13
N TYR A 1092 46.92 1.63 6.68
CA TYR A 1092 47.39 0.33 6.22
C TYR A 1092 47.83 -0.56 7.38
N VAL A 1093 47.79 -1.87 7.14
CA VAL A 1093 48.29 -2.90 8.04
C VAL A 1093 49.29 -3.80 7.30
N ASN A 1094 50.37 -4.13 8.00
CA ASN A 1094 51.37 -5.08 7.54
C ASN A 1094 51.03 -6.46 8.08
N VAL A 1095 50.73 -7.41 7.20
CA VAL A 1095 50.31 -8.76 7.56
C VAL A 1095 51.32 -9.81 7.11
N THR A 1096 51.41 -10.89 7.89
CA THR A 1096 52.10 -12.12 7.49
C THR A 1096 51.07 -13.24 7.32
N ILE A 1097 51.14 -13.98 6.20
CA ILE A 1097 50.28 -15.14 5.93
C ILE A 1097 51.14 -16.37 5.58
N GLY A 1098 50.71 -17.55 6.05
CA GLY A 1098 51.42 -18.81 5.84
C GLY A 1098 52.71 -18.93 6.63
N ALA A 1099 52.77 -18.42 7.86
CA ALA A 1099 53.99 -18.37 8.67
C ALA A 1099 54.67 -19.74 8.92
N ASP A 1100 53.93 -20.83 8.72
CA ASP A 1100 54.39 -22.22 8.79
C ASP A 1100 55.05 -22.73 7.48
N LEU A 1101 55.05 -21.93 6.41
CA LEU A 1101 55.56 -22.29 5.09
C LEU A 1101 56.92 -21.62 4.78
N PRO A 1102 57.68 -22.15 3.80
CA PRO A 1102 58.88 -21.47 3.30
C PRO A 1102 58.56 -20.07 2.79
N SER A 1103 59.35 -19.08 3.18
CA SER A 1103 59.14 -17.68 2.79
C SER A 1103 59.36 -17.45 1.29
N ALA A 1104 58.49 -16.64 0.67
CA ALA A 1104 58.66 -16.12 -0.69
C ALA A 1104 59.58 -14.88 -0.76
N GLY A 1105 59.99 -14.32 0.37
CA GLY A 1105 60.75 -13.08 0.50
C GLY A 1105 60.57 -12.44 1.88
N ALA A 1106 61.57 -11.69 2.35
CA ALA A 1106 61.52 -11.02 3.66
C ALA A 1106 60.83 -9.64 3.62
N ASP A 1107 60.84 -8.99 2.46
CA ASP A 1107 60.28 -7.65 2.27
C ASP A 1107 58.74 -7.69 2.19
N TYR A 1108 58.10 -6.63 2.67
CA TYR A 1108 56.67 -6.42 2.49
C TYR A 1108 56.41 -5.96 1.06
N VAL A 1109 55.42 -6.58 0.41
CA VAL A 1109 54.96 -6.22 -0.93
C VAL A 1109 53.56 -5.62 -0.87
N THR A 1110 53.20 -4.78 -1.83
CA THR A 1110 51.81 -4.31 -1.97
C THR A 1110 50.95 -5.42 -2.57
N VAL A 1111 49.63 -5.30 -2.42
CA VAL A 1111 48.68 -6.32 -2.88
C VAL A 1111 48.75 -6.52 -4.41
N ASP A 1112 49.08 -5.46 -5.16
CA ASP A 1112 49.32 -5.50 -6.63
C ASP A 1112 50.51 -6.38 -7.06
N GLN A 1113 51.41 -6.68 -6.13
CA GLN A 1113 52.64 -7.44 -6.38
C GLN A 1113 52.52 -8.92 -5.96
N LEU A 1114 51.35 -9.35 -5.51
CA LEU A 1114 51.09 -10.74 -5.14
C LEU A 1114 51.12 -11.66 -6.38
N ASP A 1115 51.78 -12.82 -6.29
CA ASP A 1115 51.78 -13.82 -7.36
C ASP A 1115 50.57 -14.75 -7.22
N THR A 1116 49.40 -14.21 -7.55
CA THR A 1116 48.12 -14.93 -7.53
C THR A 1116 48.00 -15.99 -8.63
N SER A 1117 49.00 -16.12 -9.50
CA SER A 1117 49.01 -17.07 -10.62
C SER A 1117 49.78 -18.36 -10.33
N ASN A 1118 50.84 -18.30 -9.51
CA ASN A 1118 51.67 -19.47 -9.19
C ASN A 1118 51.73 -19.81 -7.70
N ASN A 1119 51.39 -18.88 -6.79
CA ASN A 1119 51.43 -19.10 -5.35
C ASN A 1119 50.02 -19.20 -4.75
N ALA A 1120 49.66 -20.38 -4.22
CA ALA A 1120 48.36 -20.62 -3.61
C ALA A 1120 48.08 -19.72 -2.39
N VAL A 1121 49.12 -19.33 -1.63
CA VAL A 1121 48.96 -18.47 -0.45
C VAL A 1121 48.60 -17.04 -0.86
N ASP A 1122 49.24 -16.53 -1.90
CA ASP A 1122 48.96 -15.20 -2.46
C ASP A 1122 47.55 -15.13 -3.06
N ASP A 1123 47.14 -16.17 -3.82
CA ASP A 1123 45.76 -16.33 -4.31
C ASP A 1123 44.74 -16.38 -3.17
N ALA A 1124 45.01 -17.18 -2.14
CA ALA A 1124 44.12 -17.29 -0.98
C ALA A 1124 43.97 -15.95 -0.24
N LEU A 1125 45.07 -15.19 -0.08
CA LEU A 1125 45.02 -13.85 0.48
C LEU A 1125 44.19 -12.91 -0.39
N GLN A 1126 44.45 -12.84 -1.70
CA GLN A 1126 43.70 -11.96 -2.60
C GLN A 1126 42.19 -12.27 -2.61
N ARG A 1127 41.82 -13.55 -2.63
CA ARG A 1127 40.41 -13.96 -2.54
C ARG A 1127 39.79 -13.58 -1.20
N LEU A 1128 40.53 -13.69 -0.10
CA LEU A 1128 40.05 -13.23 1.21
C LEU A 1128 39.84 -11.71 1.22
N LEU A 1129 40.79 -10.92 0.71
CA LEU A 1129 40.64 -9.47 0.63
C LEU A 1129 39.45 -9.09 -0.26
N THR A 1130 39.22 -9.80 -1.36
CA THR A 1130 38.03 -9.61 -2.22
C THR A 1130 36.73 -9.95 -1.48
N GLN A 1131 36.76 -10.90 -0.56
CA GLN A 1131 35.61 -11.26 0.27
C GLN A 1131 35.33 -10.24 1.37
N LEU A 1132 36.37 -9.57 1.88
CA LEU A 1132 36.31 -8.51 2.89
C LEU A 1132 36.06 -7.12 2.27
N ASN A 1133 36.27 -6.99 0.96
CA ASN A 1133 35.94 -5.80 0.19
C ASN A 1133 34.49 -5.88 -0.29
N ILE A 1134 33.61 -5.30 0.51
CA ILE A 1134 32.15 -5.35 0.42
C ILE A 1134 31.66 -4.17 -0.41
N TYR A 1135 32.35 -3.03 -0.33
CA TYR A 1135 31.99 -1.81 -1.01
C TYR A 1135 33.05 -1.42 -2.03
N THR A 1136 32.62 -1.27 -3.27
CA THR A 1136 33.49 -0.79 -4.35
C THR A 1136 32.73 0.25 -5.15
N GLU A 1137 33.24 1.47 -5.19
CA GLU A 1137 32.76 2.52 -6.07
C GLU A 1137 33.34 2.37 -7.48
N PRO A 1138 32.72 2.97 -8.51
CA PRO A 1138 33.29 2.99 -9.85
C PRO A 1138 34.69 3.64 -9.94
N THR A 1139 35.08 4.41 -8.92
CA THR A 1139 36.40 5.02 -8.78
C THR A 1139 37.47 4.06 -8.29
N ASP A 1140 37.08 2.92 -7.72
CA ASP A 1140 38.03 1.96 -7.16
C ASP A 1140 38.67 1.14 -8.28
N HIS A 1141 39.99 1.07 -8.24
CA HIS A 1141 40.79 0.48 -9.29
C HIS A 1141 41.85 -0.45 -8.69
N GLY A 1142 42.06 -1.61 -9.31
CA GLY A 1142 43.04 -2.59 -8.84
C GLY A 1142 42.47 -3.63 -7.86
N PRO A 1143 43.32 -4.50 -7.31
CA PRO A 1143 42.94 -5.57 -6.41
C PRO A 1143 42.50 -5.05 -5.04
N ALA A 1144 41.56 -5.75 -4.42
CA ALA A 1144 41.10 -5.46 -3.07
C ALA A 1144 42.27 -5.47 -2.06
N GLY A 1145 42.36 -4.42 -1.25
CA GLY A 1145 43.43 -4.15 -0.28
C GLY A 1145 44.57 -3.26 -0.81
N SER A 1146 44.51 -2.85 -2.08
CA SER A 1146 45.45 -1.85 -2.64
C SER A 1146 45.08 -0.44 -2.20
N ILE A 1147 45.95 0.54 -2.48
CA ILE A 1147 45.71 1.94 -2.10
C ILE A 1147 44.49 2.57 -2.81
N ASP A 1148 44.22 2.13 -4.04
CA ASP A 1148 43.13 2.62 -4.89
C ASP A 1148 41.88 1.71 -4.80
N ASN A 1149 41.90 0.67 -3.94
CA ASN A 1149 40.79 -0.23 -3.66
C ASN A 1149 40.97 -0.87 -2.26
N PRO A 1150 40.92 -0.06 -1.17
CA PRO A 1150 41.14 -0.54 0.20
C PRO A 1150 40.06 -1.53 0.66
N VAL A 1151 40.36 -2.35 1.68
CA VAL A 1151 39.36 -3.26 2.28
C VAL A 1151 38.59 -2.60 3.42
N ASP A 1152 37.34 -3.02 3.62
CA ASP A 1152 36.38 -2.42 4.55
C ASP A 1152 36.61 -2.74 6.05
N VAL A 1153 37.76 -3.32 6.41
CA VAL A 1153 38.03 -3.88 7.73
C VAL A 1153 39.52 -3.76 8.06
N GLN A 1154 39.84 -3.36 9.29
CA GLN A 1154 41.22 -3.33 9.77
C GLN A 1154 41.62 -4.70 10.33
N LEU A 1155 42.37 -5.45 9.54
CA LEU A 1155 42.92 -6.76 9.93
C LEU A 1155 43.96 -6.65 11.06
N ASP A 1156 44.20 -7.76 11.76
CA ASP A 1156 45.34 -7.89 12.66
C ASP A 1156 46.64 -8.20 11.88
N SER A 1157 47.79 -8.16 12.55
CA SER A 1157 49.11 -8.38 11.93
C SER A 1157 49.34 -9.81 11.41
N GLU A 1158 48.45 -10.75 11.76
CA GLU A 1158 48.48 -12.12 11.28
C GLU A 1158 47.12 -12.51 10.70
N VAL A 1159 47.15 -13.12 9.51
CA VAL A 1159 45.96 -13.71 8.87
C VAL A 1159 46.09 -15.22 8.94
N GLY A 1160 45.06 -15.87 9.48
CA GLY A 1160 45.00 -17.32 9.58
C GLY A 1160 45.04 -17.97 8.19
N SER A 1161 45.83 -19.03 8.06
CA SER A 1161 45.91 -19.76 6.80
C SER A 1161 46.16 -21.25 7.05
N SER A 1162 45.79 -22.06 6.07
CA SER A 1162 46.10 -23.48 6.06
C SER A 1162 46.43 -23.87 4.63
N ALA A 1163 47.62 -24.44 4.44
CA ALA A 1163 48.06 -24.99 3.17
C ALA A 1163 48.26 -26.51 3.30
N VAL A 1164 47.91 -27.23 2.23
CA VAL A 1164 48.23 -28.65 2.12
C VAL A 1164 49.44 -28.77 1.19
N THR A 1165 50.60 -29.04 1.79
CA THR A 1165 51.87 -29.20 1.10
C THR A 1165 52.36 -30.65 1.19
N GLY A 1166 53.06 -31.14 0.16
CA GLY A 1166 53.72 -32.46 0.19
C GLY A 1166 52.82 -33.71 0.15
N GLN A 1167 51.49 -33.58 0.16
CA GLN A 1167 50.56 -34.72 0.06
C GLN A 1167 50.26 -35.16 -1.39
N GLY A 1168 50.97 -34.60 -2.37
CA GLY A 1168 50.82 -35.00 -3.76
C GLY A 1168 49.44 -34.71 -4.35
N ILE A 1169 48.89 -33.51 -4.14
CA ILE A 1169 47.64 -33.10 -4.81
C ILE A 1169 47.92 -33.10 -6.31
N PRO A 1170 47.36 -34.05 -7.07
CA PRO A 1170 47.72 -34.20 -8.47
C PRO A 1170 47.13 -33.04 -9.26
N PHE A 1171 47.94 -32.46 -10.14
CA PHE A 1171 47.37 -31.61 -11.18
C PHE A 1171 46.54 -32.47 -12.14
N LEU A 1172 45.57 -31.87 -12.82
CA LEU A 1172 44.81 -32.51 -13.88
C LEU A 1172 45.37 -32.12 -15.26
N TRP A 1173 46.69 -32.14 -15.42
CA TRP A 1173 47.32 -31.92 -16.71
C TRP A 1173 46.99 -33.06 -17.69
N GLY A 1174 47.00 -32.76 -18.99
CA GLY A 1174 46.73 -33.75 -20.01
C GLY A 1174 45.25 -34.15 -20.11
N PRO A 1175 44.92 -35.33 -20.64
CA PRO A 1175 45.76 -36.54 -20.62
C PRO A 1175 46.90 -36.54 -21.65
N SER A 1176 48.07 -37.07 -21.25
CA SER A 1176 49.17 -37.37 -22.16
C SER A 1176 49.08 -38.82 -22.66
N GLU A 1177 49.36 -39.08 -23.94
CA GLU A 1177 49.31 -40.38 -24.60
C GLU A 1177 50.64 -41.12 -24.44
N VAL A 1178 50.61 -42.26 -23.73
CA VAL A 1178 51.74 -43.20 -23.65
C VAL A 1178 51.48 -44.36 -24.58
N GLU A 1179 52.41 -44.63 -25.47
CA GLU A 1179 52.35 -45.69 -26.46
C GLU A 1179 53.46 -46.72 -26.23
N VAL A 1180 53.12 -48.00 -26.41
CA VAL A 1180 54.12 -49.04 -26.64
C VAL A 1180 53.98 -49.51 -28.08
N MET A 1181 55.08 -49.36 -28.81
CA MET A 1181 55.23 -49.77 -30.19
C MET A 1181 56.00 -51.09 -30.21
N VAL A 1182 55.52 -52.07 -30.96
CA VAL A 1182 56.12 -53.40 -31.05
C VAL A 1182 56.18 -53.82 -32.52
N TRP A 1183 57.32 -54.32 -32.98
CA TRP A 1183 57.52 -54.79 -34.35
C TRP A 1183 58.50 -55.96 -34.43
N THR A 1184 58.40 -56.77 -35.48
CA THR A 1184 59.24 -57.96 -35.75
C THR A 1184 60.21 -57.72 -36.87
#